data_AF-A0A940KMZ1-F1
#
_entry.id   AF-A0A940KMZ1-F1
#
_cell.length_a   1.000
_cell.length_b   1.000
_cell.length_c   1.000
_cell.angle_alpha   90.00
_cell.angle_beta   90.00
_cell.angle_gamma   90.00
#
_symmetry.space_group_name_H-M   'P 1'
#
loop_
_entity.id
_entity.type
_entity.pdbx_description
1 polymer ?
#
loop_
_entity_poly.entity_id
_entity_poly.type
_entity_poly.pdbx_seq_one_letter_code
_entity_poly.pdbx_strand_id
1 'polypeptide(L)'
;MKQIISILVALIFFTACNHKHAGKNFLFDMGPGNIAAADGYTRVDTSSVYDSIKGFGWIVKPSKVFDTSNAKLYSPVLRTGVATDDSVVFRADVPNGEYYLIISVGNKDSVEMKMSVSLNGGVVRDTIQAQWYRLAYRTLRQKVSIHDSKAEVIVKGLGTGAGVYGIEFRPAGSVRKIKFDTALEQDTAAVTRFRDRLQAGLIKDSSDIDAYNQLNVVNNYLLACYYFNGGGWSWASKQTGLSLIYRMYAAADLLEPVLADPKDPLYERAMYLLAKILYWLDKEDNNPDHEQEALRLFTKLKEEHPDDQILRMYLGEKIRNENIVTTGYENNAPVWAKYQHEATQQILDVIHWWVTKKQAANGEIGGKWGDDVEILRWWLPAVLGADDSLARLGYTRLADGVWNSGILERGFAKKVDDVEHAAELFRDTHPGMFLVNYGDPEYVERSMISMQNFKDVWTGVTSHGHRHFKSYYLSGSAVLPEYPFGVDVALNARAVLPGLWATWYTNNAELLKLFNQWCTAWVEDAARSSNGKPAGVLPSAVAFNGDKIGGDSKEWFKPGLTYEYYDWDHMGHVNELQYHLLGMYRITGNKLFLQTVDFYKKLMSEKVDQTNQSLMPGSLGWVRMQLLRGGEDRDSIQHPMGKLLGMAKQLTNTADYDFLLSEYGHPYNRYTLARDTSIIISGLERILGTLRYNFPLLTSEVKFTDRVYIPGVNLLMGMYTGHFGAGYEFPA
;
A
#
# COMPACT_ATOMS: atom_id res chain seq x y z
N MET A 1 -6.38 -21.97 -14.43
CA MET A 1 -5.83 -21.11 -15.50
C MET A 1 -5.67 -21.81 -16.86
N LYS A 2 -5.50 -23.14 -16.96
CA LYS A 2 -5.50 -23.89 -18.25
C LYS A 2 -6.87 -24.06 -18.96
N GLN A 3 -7.93 -23.40 -18.48
CA GLN A 3 -9.28 -23.48 -19.07
C GLN A 3 -9.89 -22.11 -19.44
N ILE A 4 -9.16 -21.00 -19.18
CA ILE A 4 -9.56 -19.65 -19.64
C ILE A 4 -8.70 -19.22 -20.84
N ILE A 5 -7.64 -19.97 -21.13
CA ILE A 5 -6.75 -19.78 -22.27
C ILE A 5 -6.79 -21.09 -23.04
N SER A 6 -7.02 -21.00 -24.35
CA SER A 6 -7.13 -22.09 -25.33
C SER A 6 -8.54 -22.61 -25.63
N ILE A 7 -9.27 -21.90 -26.51
CA ILE A 7 -9.96 -22.55 -27.64
C ILE A 7 -9.63 -21.75 -28.91
N LEU A 8 -8.88 -22.42 -29.78
CA LEU A 8 -8.41 -21.98 -31.09
C LEU A 8 -9.56 -22.17 -32.10
N VAL A 9 -9.84 -21.16 -32.93
CA VAL A 9 -10.55 -21.38 -34.21
C VAL A 9 -9.73 -20.74 -35.30
N ALA A 10 -9.00 -21.59 -36.03
CA ALA A 10 -8.39 -21.24 -37.31
C ALA A 10 -9.50 -21.09 -38.36
N LEU A 11 -9.55 -19.95 -39.07
CA LEU A 11 -10.42 -19.79 -40.23
C LEU A 11 -9.62 -19.24 -41.41
N ILE A 12 -9.64 -20.04 -42.47
CA ILE A 12 -8.89 -19.95 -43.71
C ILE A 12 -9.44 -18.81 -44.57
N PHE A 13 -8.53 -18.05 -45.19
CA PHE A 13 -8.81 -17.03 -46.21
C PHE A 13 -9.45 -17.65 -47.47
N PHE A 14 -10.47 -16.99 -48.02
CA PHE A 14 -10.67 -16.93 -49.46
C PHE A 14 -11.03 -15.52 -49.91
N THR A 15 -10.33 -15.08 -50.95
CA THR A 15 -10.47 -13.81 -51.67
C THR A 15 -11.69 -13.82 -52.59
N ALA A 16 -12.45 -12.72 -52.58
CA ALA A 16 -13.26 -12.30 -53.71
C ALA A 16 -13.39 -10.77 -53.72
N CYS A 17 -12.93 -10.14 -54.81
CA CYS A 17 -13.09 -8.71 -55.08
C CYS A 17 -14.55 -8.39 -55.42
N ASN A 18 -15.21 -7.53 -54.63
CA ASN A 18 -15.78 -6.25 -55.07
C ASN A 18 -16.71 -5.64 -53.99
N HIS A 19 -16.45 -4.35 -53.73
CA HIS A 19 -17.27 -3.35 -53.04
C HIS A 19 -17.69 -3.56 -51.57
N LYS A 20 -17.23 -2.60 -50.74
CA LYS A 20 -17.57 -2.24 -49.34
C LYS A 20 -16.70 -2.90 -48.25
N HIS A 21 -15.60 -2.23 -47.91
CA HIS A 21 -14.81 -2.47 -46.70
C HIS A 21 -15.50 -2.03 -45.37
N ALA A 22 -16.83 -1.96 -45.33
CA ALA A 22 -17.55 -1.69 -44.08
C ALA A 22 -17.72 -3.02 -43.32
N GLY A 23 -16.96 -3.27 -42.25
CA GLY A 23 -17.22 -4.39 -41.35
C GLY A 23 -16.03 -5.17 -40.76
N LYS A 24 -14.78 -4.68 -40.83
CA LYS A 24 -13.64 -5.33 -40.15
C LYS A 24 -12.91 -4.38 -39.21
N ASN A 25 -12.23 -4.95 -38.22
CA ASN A 25 -11.29 -4.22 -37.38
C ASN A 25 -9.93 -4.07 -38.10
N PHE A 26 -9.22 -2.99 -37.80
CA PHE A 26 -7.84 -2.78 -38.24
C PHE A 26 -6.96 -2.81 -37.00
N LEU A 27 -6.24 -3.92 -36.79
CA LEU A 27 -5.51 -4.21 -35.57
C LEU A 27 -4.02 -4.34 -35.90
N PHE A 28 -3.17 -3.49 -35.33
CA PHE A 28 -1.74 -3.43 -35.61
C PHE A 28 -0.93 -3.64 -34.33
N ASP A 29 -0.08 -4.66 -34.33
CA ASP A 29 0.80 -5.05 -33.22
C ASP A 29 2.23 -4.62 -33.56
N MET A 30 2.72 -3.62 -32.83
CA MET A 30 4.01 -2.98 -33.07
C MET A 30 5.12 -3.80 -32.40
N GLY A 31 6.22 -4.04 -33.09
CA GLY A 31 7.32 -4.78 -32.46
C GLY A 31 8.31 -5.42 -33.43
N PRO A 32 9.22 -6.26 -32.91
CA PRO A 32 10.20 -6.96 -33.74
C PRO A 32 9.55 -7.87 -34.79
N GLY A 33 10.00 -7.80 -36.05
CA GLY A 33 9.47 -8.61 -37.14
C GLY A 33 9.73 -10.12 -37.02
N ASN A 34 10.66 -10.52 -36.16
CA ASN A 34 10.95 -11.93 -35.83
C ASN A 34 10.05 -12.51 -34.73
N ILE A 35 9.12 -11.71 -34.17
CA ILE A 35 8.12 -12.16 -33.19
C ILE A 35 6.75 -12.10 -33.86
N ALA A 36 5.99 -13.20 -33.79
CA ALA A 36 4.64 -13.26 -34.34
C ALA A 36 3.74 -12.18 -33.70
N ALA A 37 2.80 -11.63 -34.49
CA ALA A 37 1.76 -10.76 -33.95
C ALA A 37 0.83 -11.52 -33.00
N ALA A 38 0.20 -10.79 -32.08
CA ALA A 38 -0.95 -11.29 -31.33
C ALA A 38 -2.06 -11.79 -32.28
N ASP A 39 -2.83 -12.78 -31.84
CA ASP A 39 -3.90 -13.39 -32.65
C ASP A 39 -4.87 -12.33 -33.18
N GLY A 40 -5.05 -12.28 -34.50
CA GLY A 40 -5.91 -11.31 -35.18
C GLY A 40 -5.26 -9.95 -35.47
N TYR A 41 -4.01 -9.72 -35.05
CA TYR A 41 -3.26 -8.49 -35.31
C TYR A 41 -2.31 -8.65 -36.49
N THR A 42 -2.01 -7.53 -37.15
CA THR A 42 -0.98 -7.44 -38.17
C THR A 42 0.32 -6.95 -37.54
N ARG A 43 1.43 -7.70 -37.70
CA ARG A 43 2.75 -7.28 -37.20
C ARG A 43 3.24 -6.06 -37.99
N VAL A 44 3.67 -5.03 -37.26
CA VAL A 44 4.29 -3.83 -37.81
C VAL A 44 5.66 -3.63 -37.14
N ASP A 45 6.73 -3.82 -37.91
CA ASP A 45 8.11 -3.61 -37.45
C ASP A 45 8.69 -2.31 -38.04
N THR A 46 9.94 -1.98 -37.72
CA THR A 46 10.61 -0.75 -38.20
C THR A 46 10.76 -0.68 -39.73
N SER A 47 10.66 -1.81 -40.43
CA SER A 47 10.77 -1.92 -41.89
C SER A 47 9.43 -1.75 -42.62
N SER A 48 8.30 -1.80 -41.91
CA SER A 48 6.94 -1.67 -42.45
C SER A 48 6.62 -0.25 -42.94
N VAL A 49 7.31 0.22 -43.99
CA VAL A 49 7.00 1.49 -44.67
C VAL A 49 5.60 1.46 -45.28
N TYR A 50 4.91 2.58 -45.23
CA TYR A 50 3.61 2.71 -45.87
C TYR A 50 3.68 2.33 -47.36
N ASP A 51 2.79 1.43 -47.74
CA ASP A 51 2.64 0.90 -49.08
C ASP A 51 1.13 0.89 -49.40
N SER A 52 0.72 1.58 -50.47
CA SER A 52 -0.69 1.69 -50.87
C SER A 52 -1.31 0.36 -51.30
N ILE A 53 -0.50 -0.65 -51.64
CA ILE A 53 -0.98 -2.01 -51.95
C ILE A 53 -1.30 -2.74 -50.64
N LYS A 54 -0.45 -2.59 -49.62
CA LYS A 54 -0.68 -3.18 -48.28
C LYS A 54 -1.76 -2.43 -47.51
N GLY A 55 -1.89 -1.12 -47.76
CA GLY A 55 -2.82 -0.22 -47.11
C GLY A 55 -2.42 0.18 -45.69
N PHE A 56 -1.16 -0.02 -45.28
CA PHE A 56 -0.66 0.45 -43.97
C PHE A 56 0.87 0.57 -43.95
N GLY A 57 1.39 1.31 -42.97
CA GLY A 57 2.82 1.36 -42.62
C GLY A 57 3.27 2.72 -42.10
N TRP A 58 4.56 2.84 -41.83
CA TRP A 58 5.21 4.06 -41.33
C TRP A 58 5.40 5.10 -42.43
N ILE A 59 4.99 6.34 -42.14
CA ILE A 59 5.40 7.55 -42.84
C ILE A 59 6.68 8.10 -42.22
N VAL A 60 6.73 8.16 -40.88
CA VAL A 60 7.93 8.45 -40.09
C VAL A 60 8.23 7.22 -39.26
N LYS A 61 9.38 6.59 -39.52
CA LYS A 61 9.76 5.30 -38.95
C LYS A 61 10.19 5.43 -37.48
N PRO A 62 9.87 4.44 -36.64
CA PRO A 62 10.57 4.26 -35.37
C PRO A 62 12.04 3.89 -35.61
N SER A 63 12.92 4.29 -34.69
CA SER A 63 14.35 3.96 -34.74
C SER A 63 14.70 2.67 -33.98
N LYS A 64 13.81 2.21 -33.09
CA LYS A 64 14.04 1.10 -32.16
C LYS A 64 12.82 0.18 -32.09
N VAL A 65 13.06 -1.08 -31.73
CA VAL A 65 12.05 -2.04 -31.26
C VAL A 65 12.38 -2.46 -29.83
N PHE A 66 11.40 -2.94 -29.08
CA PHE A 66 11.61 -3.47 -27.75
C PHE A 66 10.70 -4.68 -27.44
N ASP A 67 11.16 -5.54 -26.53
CA ASP A 67 10.40 -6.63 -25.90
C ASP A 67 10.55 -6.44 -24.38
N THR A 68 9.45 -6.29 -23.67
CA THR A 68 9.46 -6.13 -22.20
C THR A 68 9.93 -7.40 -21.49
N SER A 69 9.89 -8.55 -22.19
CA SER A 69 10.06 -9.89 -21.63
C SER A 69 9.11 -10.19 -20.46
N ASN A 70 8.09 -9.34 -20.25
CA ASN A 70 7.16 -9.44 -19.15
C ASN A 70 5.94 -10.25 -19.58
N ALA A 71 6.04 -11.56 -19.45
CA ALA A 71 4.95 -12.49 -19.76
C ALA A 71 3.74 -12.40 -18.82
N LYS A 72 3.78 -11.52 -17.80
CA LYS A 72 2.69 -11.34 -16.82
C LYS A 72 1.66 -10.30 -17.28
N LEU A 73 1.95 -9.54 -18.33
CA LEU A 73 1.03 -8.57 -18.89
C LEU A 73 -0.20 -9.27 -19.49
N TYR A 74 -1.36 -8.64 -19.36
CA TYR A 74 -2.63 -9.29 -19.69
C TYR A 74 -2.86 -9.49 -21.19
N SER A 75 -2.24 -8.63 -22.01
CA SER A 75 -2.39 -8.64 -23.46
C SER A 75 -1.05 -8.92 -24.12
N PRO A 76 -0.97 -9.88 -25.06
CA PRO A 76 0.24 -10.12 -25.85
C PRO A 76 0.72 -8.88 -26.62
N VAL A 77 -0.18 -7.97 -27.00
CA VAL A 77 0.16 -6.70 -27.67
C VAL A 77 1.03 -5.80 -26.78
N LEU A 78 0.90 -5.91 -25.45
CA LEU A 78 1.70 -5.13 -24.50
C LEU A 78 3.08 -5.72 -24.25
N ARG A 79 3.45 -6.81 -24.93
CA ARG A 79 4.77 -7.43 -24.77
C ARG A 79 5.84 -6.71 -25.57
N THR A 80 5.52 -6.35 -26.82
CA THR A 80 6.48 -5.79 -27.77
C THR A 80 6.02 -4.43 -28.25
N GLY A 81 6.97 -3.60 -28.67
CA GLY A 81 6.64 -2.30 -29.24
C GLY A 81 7.77 -1.72 -30.08
N VAL A 82 7.51 -0.52 -30.59
CA VAL A 82 8.48 0.30 -31.31
C VAL A 82 8.72 1.60 -30.55
N ALA A 83 9.92 2.18 -30.70
CA ALA A 83 10.27 3.44 -30.04
C ALA A 83 11.09 4.36 -30.95
N THR A 84 11.06 5.64 -30.63
CA THR A 84 11.83 6.71 -31.27
C THR A 84 12.10 7.84 -30.27
N ASP A 85 13.02 8.73 -30.62
CA ASP A 85 13.44 9.82 -29.73
C ASP A 85 12.57 11.09 -29.88
N ASP A 86 11.80 11.23 -30.97
CA ASP A 86 10.87 12.36 -31.18
C ASP A 86 9.45 11.89 -31.51
N SER A 87 9.19 11.46 -32.75
CA SER A 87 7.84 11.11 -33.20
C SER A 87 7.79 9.95 -34.19
N VAL A 88 6.68 9.21 -34.15
CA VAL A 88 6.32 8.23 -35.17
C VAL A 88 5.02 8.66 -35.86
N VAL A 89 4.93 8.36 -37.15
CA VAL A 89 3.73 8.59 -37.94
C VAL A 89 3.35 7.30 -38.63
N PHE A 90 2.23 6.71 -38.20
CA PHE A 90 1.68 5.48 -38.76
C PHE A 90 0.46 5.80 -39.61
N ARG A 91 0.40 5.26 -40.82
CA ARG A 91 -0.76 5.38 -41.71
C ARG A 91 -1.41 4.03 -41.93
N ALA A 92 -2.74 4.01 -41.93
CA ALA A 92 -3.56 2.91 -42.41
C ALA A 92 -4.71 3.42 -43.29
N ASP A 93 -5.03 2.67 -44.34
CA ASP A 93 -6.17 2.93 -45.21
C ASP A 93 -7.42 2.33 -44.56
N VAL A 94 -8.06 3.16 -43.73
CA VAL A 94 -9.26 2.83 -42.95
C VAL A 94 -10.47 3.50 -43.61
N PRO A 95 -11.53 2.76 -44.01
CA PRO A 95 -12.70 3.34 -44.67
C PRO A 95 -13.39 4.42 -43.86
N ASN A 96 -14.06 5.35 -44.53
CA ASN A 96 -14.83 6.40 -43.89
C ASN A 96 -15.86 5.83 -42.90
N GLY A 97 -15.96 6.43 -41.72
CA GLY A 97 -16.90 6.03 -40.69
C GLY A 97 -16.47 6.43 -39.29
N GLU A 98 -17.27 6.02 -38.32
CA GLU A 98 -17.01 6.21 -36.89
C GLU A 98 -16.25 5.01 -36.34
N TYR A 99 -15.16 5.25 -35.61
CA TYR A 99 -14.34 4.21 -35.00
C TYR A 99 -14.01 4.57 -33.56
N TYR A 100 -13.71 3.56 -32.77
CA TYR A 100 -12.88 3.71 -31.59
C TYR A 100 -11.43 3.48 -31.99
N LEU A 101 -10.62 4.53 -31.87
CA LEU A 101 -9.16 4.43 -31.89
C LEU A 101 -8.72 3.93 -30.51
N ILE A 102 -8.06 2.78 -30.46
CA ILE A 102 -7.38 2.29 -29.27
C ILE A 102 -5.89 2.33 -29.53
N ILE A 103 -5.13 2.97 -28.64
CA ILE A 103 -3.68 3.06 -28.75
C ILE A 103 -3.03 2.75 -27.40
N SER A 104 -2.08 1.82 -27.42
CA SER A 104 -1.27 1.49 -26.26
C SER A 104 0.13 2.06 -26.46
N VAL A 105 0.55 2.95 -25.56
CA VAL A 105 1.81 3.70 -25.62
C VAL A 105 2.70 3.39 -24.41
N GLY A 106 4.01 3.55 -24.55
CA GLY A 106 5.00 3.33 -23.49
C GLY A 106 6.26 2.63 -24.00
N ASN A 107 7.02 1.97 -23.12
CA ASN A 107 8.33 1.36 -23.44
C ASN A 107 8.67 0.20 -22.48
N LYS A 108 9.77 -0.54 -22.71
CA LYS A 108 10.08 -1.81 -22.04
C LYS A 108 10.25 -1.80 -20.51
N ASP A 109 10.81 -0.73 -19.92
CA ASP A 109 11.33 -0.76 -18.54
C ASP A 109 10.62 0.21 -17.58
N SER A 110 9.32 0.44 -17.77
CA SER A 110 8.55 1.44 -17.00
C SER A 110 9.26 2.80 -16.95
N VAL A 111 9.88 3.20 -18.05
CA VAL A 111 10.48 4.53 -18.15
C VAL A 111 9.37 5.56 -18.34
N GLU A 112 9.50 6.72 -17.72
CA GLU A 112 8.56 7.82 -17.95
C GLU A 112 8.68 8.35 -19.39
N MET A 113 7.51 8.47 -20.03
CA MET A 113 7.28 8.90 -21.40
C MET A 113 6.03 9.75 -21.39
N LYS A 114 6.19 11.02 -21.72
CA LYS A 114 5.10 11.95 -21.94
C LYS A 114 4.91 12.07 -23.44
N MET A 115 3.73 11.75 -23.92
CA MET A 115 3.44 11.73 -25.35
C MET A 115 2.15 12.48 -25.64
N SER A 116 2.00 12.95 -26.86
CA SER A 116 0.73 13.37 -27.44
C SER A 116 0.32 12.40 -28.54
N VAL A 117 -0.99 12.29 -28.77
CA VAL A 117 -1.57 11.47 -29.84
C VAL A 117 -2.46 12.37 -30.70
N SER A 118 -2.24 12.35 -32.01
CA SER A 118 -3.12 13.00 -32.98
C SER A 118 -3.49 12.05 -34.11
N LEU A 119 -4.62 12.34 -34.76
CA LEU A 119 -5.17 11.59 -35.87
C LEU A 119 -5.54 12.56 -36.99
N ASN A 120 -4.97 12.37 -38.17
CA ASN A 120 -5.21 13.23 -39.35
C ASN A 120 -5.03 14.74 -39.06
N GLY A 121 -4.06 15.08 -38.19
CA GLY A 121 -3.78 16.45 -37.76
C GLY A 121 -4.66 16.98 -36.62
N GLY A 122 -5.73 16.27 -36.24
CA GLY A 122 -6.57 16.60 -35.08
C GLY A 122 -6.03 15.99 -33.79
N VAL A 123 -6.05 16.73 -32.70
CA VAL A 123 -5.63 16.24 -31.38
C VAL A 123 -6.60 15.16 -30.89
N VAL A 124 -6.08 13.98 -30.56
CA VAL A 124 -6.80 12.91 -29.86
C VAL A 124 -6.56 13.03 -28.36
N ARG A 125 -5.30 13.27 -27.96
CA ARG A 125 -4.89 13.49 -26.58
C ARG A 125 -3.65 14.37 -26.54
N ASP A 126 -3.75 15.50 -25.85
CA ASP A 126 -2.63 16.45 -25.71
C ASP A 126 -1.47 15.86 -24.91
N THR A 127 -1.77 15.16 -23.81
CA THR A 127 -0.79 14.50 -22.96
C THR A 127 -1.29 13.14 -22.48
N ILE A 128 -0.47 12.12 -22.66
CA ILE A 128 -0.57 10.80 -22.04
C ILE A 128 0.79 10.44 -21.46
N GLN A 129 0.81 10.01 -20.20
CA GLN A 129 2.03 9.65 -19.48
C GLN A 129 2.05 8.14 -19.21
N ALA A 130 3.07 7.45 -19.73
CA ALA A 130 3.41 6.08 -19.37
C ALA A 130 4.88 6.09 -18.95
N GLN A 131 5.39 5.50 -17.88
CA GLN A 131 4.78 4.59 -16.92
C GLN A 131 3.60 5.15 -16.11
N TRP A 132 2.70 4.25 -15.71
CA TRP A 132 1.74 4.51 -14.64
C TRP A 132 2.00 3.54 -13.49
N TYR A 133 2.57 4.07 -12.40
CA TYR A 133 3.28 3.24 -11.42
C TYR A 133 4.31 2.37 -12.15
N ARG A 134 4.35 1.06 -11.88
CA ARG A 134 5.23 0.08 -12.55
C ARG A 134 4.64 -0.48 -13.84
N LEU A 135 3.49 0.00 -14.32
CA LEU A 135 3.01 -0.34 -15.65
C LEU A 135 3.80 0.43 -16.70
N ALA A 136 4.44 -0.30 -17.60
CA ALA A 136 5.27 0.28 -18.64
C ALA A 136 4.48 0.83 -19.84
N TYR A 137 3.16 0.91 -19.71
CA TYR A 137 2.22 1.28 -20.76
C TYR A 137 1.04 2.07 -20.21
N ARG A 138 0.36 2.78 -21.12
CA ARG A 138 -1.01 3.28 -20.95
C ARG A 138 -1.82 3.03 -22.21
N THR A 139 -3.09 2.69 -22.04
CA THR A 139 -4.05 2.47 -23.12
C THR A 139 -5.06 3.59 -23.16
N LEU A 140 -5.21 4.21 -24.33
CA LEU A 140 -6.23 5.20 -24.62
C LEU A 140 -7.27 4.59 -25.55
N ARG A 141 -8.56 4.83 -25.29
CA ARG A 141 -9.64 4.63 -26.27
C ARG A 141 -10.38 5.94 -26.48
N GLN A 142 -10.52 6.36 -27.73
CA GLN A 142 -11.22 7.58 -28.10
C GLN A 142 -12.10 7.32 -29.31
N LYS A 143 -13.33 7.86 -29.30
CA LYS A 143 -14.18 7.84 -30.48
C LYS A 143 -13.68 8.88 -31.49
N VAL A 144 -13.51 8.47 -32.74
CA VAL A 144 -12.96 9.27 -33.83
C VAL A 144 -13.75 9.06 -35.13
N SER A 145 -13.77 10.07 -35.99
CA SER A 145 -14.33 10.00 -37.34
C SER A 145 -13.19 9.89 -38.36
N ILE A 146 -13.29 8.93 -39.26
CA ILE A 146 -12.35 8.78 -40.38
C ILE A 146 -12.98 9.31 -41.66
N HIS A 147 -12.21 10.13 -42.37
CA HIS A 147 -12.54 10.71 -43.68
C HIS A 147 -11.44 10.35 -44.69
N ASP A 148 -11.73 10.48 -45.98
CA ASP A 148 -10.81 10.21 -47.09
C ASP A 148 -10.17 8.81 -47.11
N SER A 149 -10.82 7.85 -46.44
CA SER A 149 -10.39 6.47 -46.25
C SER A 149 -8.96 6.35 -45.72
N LYS A 150 -8.54 7.30 -44.87
CA LYS A 150 -7.17 7.44 -44.39
C LYS A 150 -7.15 7.75 -42.90
N ALA A 151 -6.34 7.00 -42.16
CA ALA A 151 -6.02 7.25 -40.76
C ALA A 151 -4.51 7.41 -40.59
N GLU A 152 -4.07 8.63 -40.30
CA GLU A 152 -2.68 8.94 -39.98
C GLU A 152 -2.54 9.28 -38.49
N VAL A 153 -1.98 8.35 -37.73
CA VAL A 153 -1.76 8.47 -36.29
C VAL A 153 -0.35 8.97 -36.04
N ILE A 154 -0.25 10.07 -35.30
CA ILE A 154 1.03 10.62 -34.85
C ILE A 154 1.12 10.40 -33.35
N VAL A 155 2.22 9.77 -32.92
CA VAL A 155 2.59 9.72 -31.51
C VAL A 155 3.88 10.49 -31.36
N LYS A 156 3.83 11.58 -30.60
CA LYS A 156 4.96 12.50 -30.42
C LYS A 156 5.37 12.57 -28.96
N GLY A 157 6.66 12.47 -28.69
CA GLY A 157 7.23 12.67 -27.38
C GLY A 157 7.24 14.14 -26.97
N LEU A 158 6.99 14.40 -25.68
CA LEU A 158 6.89 15.73 -25.08
C LEU A 158 8.07 15.92 -24.11
N GLY A 159 9.26 16.14 -24.68
CA GLY A 159 10.51 16.17 -23.91
C GLY A 159 11.04 14.78 -23.52
N THR A 160 10.31 13.72 -23.87
CA THR A 160 10.74 12.31 -23.82
C THR A 160 10.67 11.72 -25.24
N GLY A 161 11.10 10.47 -25.41
CA GLY A 161 10.82 9.72 -26.65
C GLY A 161 9.34 9.36 -26.81
N ALA A 162 9.01 8.73 -27.94
CA ALA A 162 7.69 8.16 -28.23
C ALA A 162 7.80 6.64 -28.38
N GLY A 163 6.84 5.90 -27.82
CA GLY A 163 6.82 4.45 -27.84
C GLY A 163 5.41 3.91 -27.97
N VAL A 164 5.23 2.91 -28.84
CA VAL A 164 3.92 2.39 -29.24
C VAL A 164 3.95 0.87 -29.23
N TYR A 165 2.97 0.27 -28.55
CA TYR A 165 2.74 -1.17 -28.49
C TYR A 165 1.73 -1.62 -29.56
N GLY A 166 0.63 -0.89 -29.72
CA GLY A 166 -0.42 -1.26 -30.65
C GLY A 166 -1.31 -0.10 -31.05
N ILE A 167 -1.90 -0.19 -32.25
CA ILE A 167 -2.88 0.75 -32.79
C ILE A 167 -4.06 -0.06 -33.31
N GLU A 168 -5.27 0.29 -32.90
CA GLU A 168 -6.49 -0.39 -33.31
C GLU A 168 -7.55 0.62 -33.77
N PHE A 169 -8.21 0.31 -34.89
CA PHE A 169 -9.45 0.96 -35.31
C PHE A 169 -10.57 -0.07 -35.30
N ARG A 170 -11.50 0.11 -34.36
CA ARG A 170 -12.69 -0.73 -34.20
C ARG A 170 -13.93 0.06 -34.59
N PRO A 171 -14.73 -0.37 -35.58
CA PRO A 171 -15.95 0.36 -35.95
C PRO A 171 -16.84 0.63 -34.73
N ALA A 172 -17.35 1.86 -34.62
CA ALA A 172 -18.27 2.26 -33.55
C ALA A 172 -19.68 1.79 -33.89
N GLY A 173 -19.95 0.52 -33.59
CA GLY A 173 -21.20 -0.16 -33.89
C GLY A 173 -22.23 -0.14 -32.76
N SER A 174 -23.20 -1.03 -32.86
CA SER A 174 -24.25 -1.19 -31.86
C SER A 174 -23.78 -2.00 -30.65
N VAL A 175 -24.26 -1.66 -29.46
CA VAL A 175 -23.99 -2.38 -28.22
C VAL A 175 -25.26 -3.07 -27.73
N ARG A 176 -25.15 -4.35 -27.37
CA ARG A 176 -26.28 -5.14 -26.85
C ARG A 176 -26.39 -4.95 -25.34
N LYS A 177 -27.62 -4.88 -24.82
CA LYS A 177 -27.85 -4.65 -23.38
C LYS A 177 -27.51 -5.88 -22.53
N ILE A 178 -27.09 -5.63 -21.30
CA ILE A 178 -26.93 -6.63 -20.25
C ILE A 178 -28.00 -6.37 -19.19
N LYS A 179 -28.66 -7.42 -18.72
CA LYS A 179 -29.53 -7.36 -17.55
C LYS A 179 -28.70 -7.70 -16.32
N PHE A 180 -28.77 -6.86 -15.31
CA PHE A 180 -28.05 -7.01 -14.05
C PHE A 180 -29.00 -7.20 -12.89
N ASP A 181 -28.50 -7.84 -11.84
CA ASP A 181 -29.22 -8.09 -10.59
C ASP A 181 -28.82 -7.10 -9.47
N THR A 182 -27.78 -6.28 -9.70
CA THR A 182 -27.31 -5.23 -8.77
C THR A 182 -27.36 -3.84 -9.43
N ALA A 183 -27.27 -2.76 -8.65
CA ALA A 183 -27.24 -1.39 -9.19
C ALA A 183 -25.88 -1.06 -9.85
N LEU A 184 -24.82 -0.85 -9.05
CA LEU A 184 -23.48 -0.48 -9.54
C LEU A 184 -22.41 -1.57 -9.37
N GLU A 185 -22.59 -2.49 -8.42
CA GLU A 185 -21.59 -3.50 -8.06
C GLU A 185 -21.22 -4.47 -9.19
N GLN A 186 -20.07 -5.14 -9.07
CA GLN A 186 -19.57 -6.05 -10.11
C GLN A 186 -20.44 -7.32 -10.22
N ASP A 187 -21.49 -7.30 -11.04
CA ASP A 187 -22.31 -8.48 -11.39
C ASP A 187 -21.57 -9.36 -12.41
N THR A 188 -20.43 -9.90 -11.99
CA THR A 188 -19.55 -10.73 -12.83
C THR A 188 -20.25 -11.97 -13.37
N ALA A 189 -21.28 -12.47 -12.68
CA ALA A 189 -22.09 -13.60 -13.13
C ALA A 189 -22.95 -13.22 -14.35
N ALA A 190 -23.66 -12.08 -14.31
CA ALA A 190 -24.42 -11.61 -15.47
C ALA A 190 -23.51 -11.29 -16.66
N VAL A 191 -22.38 -10.64 -16.42
CA VAL A 191 -21.39 -10.30 -17.46
C VAL A 191 -20.77 -11.56 -18.07
N THR A 192 -20.46 -12.57 -17.26
CA THR A 192 -19.95 -13.87 -17.76
C THR A 192 -20.99 -14.57 -18.63
N ARG A 193 -22.25 -14.66 -18.19
CA ARG A 193 -23.33 -15.23 -19.02
C ARG A 193 -23.48 -14.47 -20.34
N PHE A 194 -23.30 -13.15 -20.33
CA PHE A 194 -23.36 -12.34 -21.53
C PHE A 194 -22.17 -12.59 -22.46
N ARG A 195 -20.94 -12.65 -21.92
CA ARG A 195 -19.72 -13.05 -22.66
C ARG A 195 -19.94 -14.37 -23.39
N ASP A 196 -20.45 -15.39 -22.69
CA ASP A 196 -20.65 -16.73 -23.26
C ASP A 196 -21.69 -16.71 -24.40
N ARG A 197 -22.73 -15.87 -24.29
CA ARG A 197 -23.70 -15.65 -25.39
C ARG A 197 -23.06 -14.98 -26.60
N LEU A 198 -22.21 -13.97 -26.40
CA LEU A 198 -21.46 -13.32 -27.49
C LEU A 198 -20.54 -14.32 -28.19
N GLN A 199 -19.80 -15.12 -27.42
CA GLN A 199 -18.92 -16.17 -27.95
C GLN A 199 -19.70 -17.21 -28.76
N ALA A 200 -20.81 -17.72 -28.22
CA ALA A 200 -21.66 -18.66 -28.93
C ALA A 200 -22.26 -18.06 -30.22
N GLY A 201 -22.56 -16.76 -30.22
CA GLY A 201 -22.97 -16.02 -31.41
C GLY A 201 -21.86 -15.95 -32.46
N LEU A 202 -20.64 -15.59 -32.06
CA LEU A 202 -19.48 -15.47 -32.95
C LEU A 202 -19.03 -16.80 -33.55
N ILE A 203 -19.28 -17.93 -32.87
CA ILE A 203 -19.06 -19.27 -33.45
C ILE A 203 -20.03 -19.50 -34.63
N LYS A 204 -21.25 -18.96 -34.57
CA LYS A 204 -22.26 -19.09 -35.63
C LYS A 204 -22.06 -18.08 -36.75
N ASP A 205 -21.65 -16.86 -36.39
CA ASP A 205 -21.36 -15.78 -37.33
C ASP A 205 -20.11 -15.02 -36.87
N SER A 206 -18.96 -15.43 -37.41
CA SER A 206 -17.67 -14.79 -37.10
C SER A 206 -17.52 -13.41 -37.74
N SER A 207 -18.45 -12.98 -38.59
CA SER A 207 -18.44 -11.67 -39.24
C SER A 207 -19.14 -10.57 -38.43
N ASP A 208 -19.79 -10.94 -37.32
CA ASP A 208 -20.47 -10.03 -36.42
C ASP A 208 -19.47 -9.16 -35.62
N ILE A 209 -19.04 -8.06 -36.26
CA ILE A 209 -18.00 -7.18 -35.74
C ILE A 209 -18.42 -6.46 -34.44
N ASP A 210 -19.71 -6.16 -34.30
CA ASP A 210 -20.29 -5.54 -33.10
C ASP A 210 -20.17 -6.50 -31.92
N ALA A 211 -20.53 -7.77 -32.11
CA ALA A 211 -20.34 -8.81 -31.10
C ALA A 211 -18.87 -9.00 -30.71
N TYR A 212 -17.98 -9.00 -31.70
CA TYR A 212 -16.54 -9.17 -31.47
C TYR A 212 -15.94 -8.01 -30.66
N ASN A 213 -16.30 -6.77 -31.02
CA ASN A 213 -15.85 -5.58 -30.31
C ASN A 213 -16.43 -5.52 -28.89
N GLN A 214 -17.72 -5.84 -28.74
CA GLN A 214 -18.33 -5.90 -27.41
C GLN A 214 -17.73 -7.01 -26.55
N LEU A 215 -17.38 -8.17 -27.14
CA LEU A 215 -16.70 -9.25 -26.43
C LEU A 215 -15.33 -8.82 -25.91
N ASN A 216 -14.57 -8.02 -26.66
CA ASN A 216 -13.29 -7.48 -26.20
C ASN A 216 -13.45 -6.59 -24.95
N VAL A 217 -14.42 -5.66 -24.96
CA VAL A 217 -14.73 -4.80 -23.80
C VAL A 217 -15.18 -5.64 -22.59
N VAL A 218 -16.05 -6.62 -22.80
CA VAL A 218 -16.54 -7.54 -21.76
C VAL A 218 -15.39 -8.33 -21.13
N ASN A 219 -14.46 -8.84 -21.93
CA ASN A 219 -13.30 -9.59 -21.42
C ASN A 219 -12.37 -8.69 -20.60
N ASN A 220 -12.11 -7.46 -21.04
CA ASN A 220 -11.30 -6.49 -20.32
C ASN A 220 -11.95 -6.12 -18.97
N TYR A 221 -13.26 -5.86 -18.95
CA TYR A 221 -14.01 -5.59 -17.72
C TYR A 221 -13.96 -6.76 -16.73
N LEU A 222 -14.21 -7.99 -17.21
CA LEU A 222 -14.14 -9.19 -16.35
C LEU A 222 -12.73 -9.40 -15.77
N LEU A 223 -11.68 -9.11 -16.56
CA LEU A 223 -10.31 -9.18 -16.08
C LEU A 223 -10.01 -8.11 -15.04
N ALA A 224 -10.49 -6.88 -15.23
CA ALA A 224 -10.36 -5.81 -14.25
C ALA A 224 -11.06 -6.18 -12.91
N CYS A 225 -12.27 -6.74 -12.98
CA CYS A 225 -12.97 -7.28 -11.81
C CYS A 225 -12.15 -8.38 -11.12
N TYR A 226 -11.59 -9.30 -11.89
CA TYR A 226 -10.74 -10.37 -11.35
C TYR A 226 -9.49 -9.82 -10.65
N TYR A 227 -8.83 -8.81 -11.22
CA TYR A 227 -7.68 -8.14 -10.62
C TYR A 227 -8.03 -7.40 -9.33
N PHE A 228 -9.12 -6.66 -9.31
CA PHE A 228 -9.60 -5.95 -8.13
C PHE A 228 -10.06 -6.90 -7.01
N ASN A 229 -10.80 -7.96 -7.35
CA ASN A 229 -11.27 -8.95 -6.39
C ASN A 229 -10.16 -9.88 -5.89
N GLY A 230 -9.10 -10.05 -6.69
CA GLY A 230 -7.88 -10.75 -6.30
C GLY A 230 -7.19 -10.15 -5.08
N GLY A 231 -7.45 -8.88 -4.74
CA GLY A 231 -6.96 -8.24 -3.51
C GLY A 231 -5.46 -8.46 -3.27
N GLY A 232 -5.05 -8.45 -2.01
CA GLY A 232 -3.72 -8.82 -1.56
C GLY A 232 -3.49 -10.32 -1.35
N TRP A 233 -4.44 -11.17 -1.76
CA TRP A 233 -4.36 -12.61 -1.53
C TRP A 233 -3.14 -13.26 -2.19
N SER A 234 -2.48 -14.16 -1.46
CA SER A 234 -1.31 -14.92 -1.94
C SER A 234 -1.65 -15.75 -3.18
N TRP A 235 -2.85 -16.33 -3.26
CA TRP A 235 -3.28 -17.08 -4.44
C TRP A 235 -3.31 -16.20 -5.69
N ALA A 236 -3.77 -14.94 -5.58
CA ALA A 236 -3.88 -14.03 -6.70
C ALA A 236 -2.49 -13.60 -7.19
N SER A 237 -1.60 -13.30 -6.25
CA SER A 237 -0.20 -12.97 -6.55
C SER A 237 0.55 -14.14 -7.19
N LYS A 238 0.35 -15.37 -6.70
CA LYS A 238 0.91 -16.58 -7.31
C LYS A 238 0.35 -16.85 -8.70
N GLN A 239 -0.96 -16.65 -8.87
CA GLN A 239 -1.64 -16.94 -10.12
C GLN A 239 -1.29 -15.92 -11.22
N THR A 240 -1.19 -14.63 -10.87
CA THR A 240 -0.93 -13.55 -11.84
C THR A 240 0.55 -13.21 -11.97
N GLY A 241 1.36 -13.52 -10.96
CA GLY A 241 2.74 -13.05 -10.85
C GLY A 241 2.88 -11.56 -10.53
N LEU A 242 1.77 -10.86 -10.26
CA LEU A 242 1.69 -9.43 -10.01
C LEU A 242 1.41 -9.15 -8.52
N SER A 243 1.74 -7.96 -8.02
CA SER A 243 1.30 -7.51 -6.69
C SER A 243 -0.13 -6.94 -6.74
N LEU A 244 -0.75 -6.70 -5.57
CA LEU A 244 -2.04 -6.02 -5.47
C LEU A 244 -2.03 -4.66 -6.21
N ILE A 245 -1.08 -3.79 -5.87
CA ILE A 245 -0.96 -2.46 -6.48
C ILE A 245 -0.82 -2.57 -8.01
N TYR A 246 0.05 -3.47 -8.50
CA TYR A 246 0.22 -3.67 -9.94
C TYR A 246 -1.08 -4.13 -10.63
N ARG A 247 -1.84 -5.02 -9.99
CA ARG A 247 -3.16 -5.45 -10.48
C ARG A 247 -4.19 -4.32 -10.46
N MET A 248 -4.17 -3.44 -9.47
CA MET A 248 -5.07 -2.28 -9.40
C MET A 248 -4.82 -1.30 -10.54
N TYR A 249 -3.58 -0.93 -10.81
CA TYR A 249 -3.25 -0.09 -11.96
C TYR A 249 -3.62 -0.78 -13.29
N ALA A 250 -3.38 -2.10 -13.41
CA ALA A 250 -3.77 -2.83 -14.61
C ALA A 250 -5.30 -2.88 -14.80
N ALA A 251 -6.05 -3.03 -13.70
CA ALA A 251 -7.51 -2.94 -13.71
C ALA A 251 -7.99 -1.54 -14.11
N ALA A 252 -7.34 -0.48 -13.60
CA ALA A 252 -7.67 0.89 -13.98
C ALA A 252 -7.45 1.14 -15.48
N ASP A 253 -6.31 0.70 -16.04
CA ASP A 253 -6.03 0.80 -17.49
C ASP A 253 -7.00 -0.01 -18.35
N LEU A 254 -7.52 -1.14 -17.84
CA LEU A 254 -8.55 -1.93 -18.51
C LEU A 254 -9.94 -1.27 -18.49
N LEU A 255 -10.24 -0.48 -17.46
CA LEU A 255 -11.56 0.13 -17.25
C LEU A 255 -11.69 1.49 -17.95
N GLU A 256 -10.65 2.32 -17.92
CA GLU A 256 -10.66 3.63 -18.57
C GLU A 256 -11.16 3.59 -20.04
N PRO A 257 -10.73 2.63 -20.88
CA PRO A 257 -11.26 2.48 -22.23
C PRO A 257 -12.76 2.24 -22.30
N VAL A 258 -13.36 1.55 -21.32
CA VAL A 258 -14.81 1.31 -21.28
C VAL A 258 -15.56 2.64 -21.21
N LEU A 259 -15.04 3.61 -20.46
CA LEU A 259 -15.64 4.93 -20.24
C LEU A 259 -15.67 5.81 -21.51
N ALA A 260 -14.98 5.41 -22.59
CA ALA A 260 -15.02 6.11 -23.86
C ALA A 260 -16.36 5.97 -24.61
N ASP A 261 -17.24 5.07 -24.17
CA ASP A 261 -18.58 4.89 -24.74
C ASP A 261 -19.67 4.90 -23.66
N PRO A 262 -20.33 6.05 -23.43
CA PRO A 262 -21.46 6.15 -22.49
C PRO A 262 -22.65 5.26 -22.82
N LYS A 263 -22.72 4.68 -24.04
CA LYS A 263 -23.79 3.75 -24.41
C LYS A 263 -23.50 2.31 -24.01
N ASP A 264 -22.25 1.99 -23.66
CA ASP A 264 -21.88 0.63 -23.29
C ASP A 264 -22.63 0.21 -22.02
N PRO A 265 -23.26 -0.98 -21.97
CA PRO A 265 -23.98 -1.44 -20.79
C PRO A 265 -23.11 -1.61 -19.53
N LEU A 266 -21.78 -1.58 -19.66
CA LEU A 266 -20.83 -1.64 -18.54
C LEU A 266 -20.34 -0.26 -18.09
N TYR A 267 -20.72 0.83 -18.77
CA TYR A 267 -20.19 2.17 -18.56
C TYR A 267 -20.21 2.62 -17.09
N GLU A 268 -21.38 2.63 -16.44
CA GLU A 268 -21.52 3.07 -15.05
C GLU A 268 -20.78 2.14 -14.07
N ARG A 269 -20.82 0.82 -14.29
CA ARG A 269 -20.13 -0.16 -13.42
C ARG A 269 -18.62 -0.08 -13.55
N ALA A 270 -18.12 0.16 -14.77
CA ALA A 270 -16.70 0.37 -15.01
C ALA A 270 -16.23 1.66 -14.36
N MET A 271 -17.04 2.73 -14.45
CA MET A 271 -16.78 4.00 -13.77
C MET A 271 -16.74 3.82 -12.25
N TYR A 272 -17.71 3.09 -11.70
CA TYR A 272 -17.79 2.84 -10.27
C TYR A 272 -16.59 2.02 -9.76
N LEU A 273 -16.23 0.95 -10.47
CA LEU A 273 -15.06 0.15 -10.13
C LEU A 273 -13.75 0.95 -10.26
N LEU A 274 -13.61 1.75 -11.32
CA LEU A 274 -12.45 2.62 -11.49
C LEU A 274 -12.34 3.62 -10.35
N ALA A 275 -13.44 4.27 -9.96
CA ALA A 275 -13.46 5.19 -8.83
C ALA A 275 -13.06 4.50 -7.51
N LYS A 276 -13.54 3.27 -7.24
CA LYS A 276 -13.12 2.46 -6.08
C LYS A 276 -11.62 2.13 -6.13
N ILE A 277 -11.08 1.77 -7.29
CA ILE A 277 -9.64 1.50 -7.46
C ILE A 277 -8.82 2.75 -7.12
N LEU A 278 -9.17 3.88 -7.72
CA LEU A 278 -8.45 5.13 -7.50
C LEU A 278 -8.55 5.61 -6.06
N TYR A 279 -9.72 5.50 -5.43
CA TYR A 279 -9.89 5.78 -4.01
C TYR A 279 -8.95 4.95 -3.13
N TRP A 280 -8.87 3.63 -3.35
CA TRP A 280 -8.03 2.79 -2.52
C TRP A 280 -6.53 2.97 -2.81
N LEU A 281 -6.15 3.25 -4.06
CA LEU A 281 -4.78 3.63 -4.40
C LEU A 281 -4.40 4.97 -3.77
N ASP A 282 -5.32 5.94 -3.70
CA ASP A 282 -5.12 7.17 -2.92
C ASP A 282 -4.91 6.87 -1.43
N LYS A 283 -5.74 6.00 -0.84
CA LYS A 283 -5.58 5.65 0.58
C LYS A 283 -4.26 4.96 0.89
N GLU A 284 -3.70 4.22 -0.07
CA GLU A 284 -2.40 3.57 0.05
C GLU A 284 -1.23 4.55 -0.14
N ASP A 285 -1.25 5.34 -1.23
CA ASP A 285 -0.09 6.12 -1.67
C ASP A 285 -0.20 7.64 -1.35
N ASN A 286 -1.32 8.09 -0.76
CA ASN A 286 -1.67 9.50 -0.52
C ASN A 286 -1.50 10.36 -1.79
N ASN A 287 -2.18 9.96 -2.87
CA ASN A 287 -2.01 10.53 -4.21
C ASN A 287 -3.17 11.49 -4.55
N PRO A 288 -2.95 12.82 -4.56
CA PRO A 288 -4.01 13.80 -4.79
C PRO A 288 -4.69 13.69 -6.16
N ASP A 289 -3.98 13.20 -7.18
CA ASP A 289 -4.55 13.04 -8.53
C ASP A 289 -5.57 11.88 -8.53
N HIS A 290 -5.28 10.80 -7.81
CA HIS A 290 -6.21 9.70 -7.63
C HIS A 290 -7.43 10.11 -6.82
N GLU A 291 -7.23 10.88 -5.74
CA GLU A 291 -8.33 11.42 -4.92
C GLU A 291 -9.28 12.26 -5.79
N GLN A 292 -8.73 13.23 -6.53
CA GLN A 292 -9.51 14.13 -7.39
C GLN A 292 -10.29 13.36 -8.46
N GLU A 293 -9.65 12.40 -9.14
CA GLU A 293 -10.32 11.64 -10.18
C GLU A 293 -11.39 10.71 -9.59
N ALA A 294 -11.13 10.03 -8.48
CA ALA A 294 -12.13 9.21 -7.79
C ALA A 294 -13.37 10.06 -7.40
N LEU A 295 -13.17 11.23 -6.81
CA LEU A 295 -14.24 12.16 -6.45
C LEU A 295 -15.04 12.63 -7.67
N ARG A 296 -14.36 12.93 -8.78
CA ARG A 296 -15.01 13.33 -10.04
C ARG A 296 -15.92 12.21 -10.57
N LEU A 297 -15.43 10.98 -10.57
CA LEU A 297 -16.18 9.81 -11.05
C LEU A 297 -17.37 9.49 -10.12
N PHE A 298 -17.17 9.47 -8.80
CA PHE A 298 -18.26 9.25 -7.85
C PHE A 298 -19.33 10.34 -7.90
N THR A 299 -18.93 11.60 -8.06
CA THR A 299 -19.88 12.72 -8.20
C THR A 299 -20.76 12.53 -9.42
N LYS A 300 -20.18 12.13 -10.55
CA LYS A 300 -20.94 11.83 -11.77
C LYS A 300 -21.94 10.70 -11.56
N LEU A 301 -21.54 9.61 -10.92
CA LEU A 301 -22.45 8.48 -10.62
C LEU A 301 -23.58 8.89 -9.67
N LYS A 302 -23.34 9.84 -8.76
CA LYS A 302 -24.36 10.29 -7.79
C LYS A 302 -25.52 11.03 -8.47
N GLU A 303 -25.30 11.61 -9.65
CA GLU A 303 -26.37 12.25 -10.44
C GLU A 303 -27.44 11.22 -10.87
N GLU A 304 -27.01 9.99 -11.19
CA GLU A 304 -27.88 8.90 -11.65
C GLU A 304 -28.31 7.96 -10.52
N HIS A 305 -27.49 7.83 -9.47
CA HIS A 305 -27.70 6.93 -8.33
C HIS A 305 -27.65 7.68 -6.98
N PRO A 306 -28.51 8.69 -6.73
CA PRO A 306 -28.43 9.54 -5.55
C PRO A 306 -28.66 8.81 -4.23
N ASP A 307 -29.38 7.68 -4.26
CA ASP A 307 -29.74 6.88 -3.08
C ASP A 307 -28.71 5.79 -2.74
N ASP A 308 -27.68 5.59 -3.56
CA ASP A 308 -26.64 4.58 -3.29
C ASP A 308 -25.82 4.98 -2.05
N GLN A 309 -25.98 4.20 -0.98
CA GLN A 309 -25.35 4.50 0.30
C GLN A 309 -23.83 4.39 0.23
N ILE A 310 -23.26 3.38 -0.45
CA ILE A 310 -21.81 3.18 -0.51
C ILE A 310 -21.17 4.33 -1.28
N LEU A 311 -21.78 4.75 -2.39
CA LEU A 311 -21.36 5.91 -3.17
C LEU A 311 -21.31 7.20 -2.32
N ARG A 312 -22.34 7.42 -1.49
CA ARG A 312 -22.38 8.57 -0.57
C ARG A 312 -21.28 8.49 0.49
N MET A 313 -20.96 7.30 1.01
CA MET A 313 -19.84 7.12 1.95
C MET A 313 -18.50 7.48 1.28
N TYR A 314 -18.27 7.07 0.03
CA TYR A 314 -17.07 7.43 -0.73
C TYR A 314 -16.93 8.93 -0.98
N LEU A 315 -18.06 9.65 -1.05
CA LEU A 315 -18.11 11.11 -1.15
C LEU A 315 -17.99 11.82 0.21
N GLY A 316 -17.66 11.09 1.28
CA GLY A 316 -17.39 11.63 2.61
C GLY A 316 -18.62 11.80 3.49
N GLU A 317 -19.81 11.36 3.05
CA GLU A 317 -20.99 11.40 3.90
C GLU A 317 -20.86 10.40 5.05
N LYS A 318 -21.18 10.84 6.27
CA LYS A 318 -21.18 9.99 7.46
C LYS A 318 -22.53 9.27 7.58
N ILE A 319 -22.61 8.05 7.06
CA ILE A 319 -23.81 7.21 7.14
C ILE A 319 -23.70 6.31 8.37
N ARG A 320 -24.67 6.43 9.27
CA ARG A 320 -24.68 5.68 10.53
C ARG A 320 -24.87 4.19 10.27
N ASN A 321 -24.13 3.35 10.99
CA ASN A 321 -24.38 1.91 10.98
C ASN A 321 -25.62 1.58 11.82
N GLU A 322 -26.71 1.20 11.17
CA GLU A 322 -27.99 0.88 11.82
C GLU A 322 -27.98 -0.47 12.55
N ASN A 323 -27.02 -1.34 12.24
CA ASN A 323 -26.87 -2.65 12.88
C ASN A 323 -26.20 -2.57 14.26
N ILE A 324 -25.83 -1.37 14.73
CA ILE A 324 -25.25 -1.18 16.06
C ILE A 324 -26.33 -1.50 17.11
N VAL A 325 -26.21 -2.66 17.74
CA VAL A 325 -27.05 -3.04 18.87
C VAL A 325 -26.50 -2.38 20.13
N THR A 326 -27.06 -1.23 20.51
CA THR A 326 -26.81 -0.66 21.84
C THR A 326 -27.74 -1.33 22.88
N THR A 327 -27.51 -2.60 23.21
CA THR A 327 -28.25 -3.26 24.30
C THR A 327 -27.66 -2.90 25.66
N GLY A 328 -28.53 -2.66 26.65
CA GLY A 328 -28.23 -2.99 28.05
C GLY A 328 -27.73 -1.89 28.98
N TYR A 329 -27.94 -0.60 28.69
CA TYR A 329 -27.61 0.42 29.70
C TYR A 329 -28.66 0.48 30.80
N GLU A 330 -28.23 0.39 32.06
CA GLU A 330 -28.99 0.98 33.15
C GLU A 330 -29.05 2.50 32.94
N ASN A 331 -30.24 3.11 33.10
CA ASN A 331 -30.46 4.54 32.80
C ASN A 331 -29.45 5.47 33.52
N ASN A 332 -28.93 5.04 34.68
CA ASN A 332 -28.04 5.83 35.54
C ASN A 332 -26.53 5.57 35.35
N ALA A 333 -26.10 4.75 34.38
CA ALA A 333 -24.66 4.51 34.18
C ALA A 333 -23.92 5.81 33.75
N PRO A 334 -22.70 6.07 34.26
CA PRO A 334 -21.89 7.23 33.86
C PRO A 334 -21.62 7.26 32.35
N VAL A 335 -21.48 8.47 31.79
CA VAL A 335 -21.28 8.68 30.34
C VAL A 335 -20.05 7.93 29.81
N TRP A 336 -18.92 8.00 30.52
CA TRP A 336 -17.70 7.31 30.12
C TRP A 336 -17.90 5.79 30.03
N ALA A 337 -18.70 5.19 30.91
CA ALA A 337 -18.95 3.75 30.93
C ALA A 337 -19.84 3.35 29.75
N LYS A 338 -20.87 4.16 29.45
CA LYS A 338 -21.73 3.98 28.27
C LYS A 338 -20.91 4.03 26.98
N TYR A 339 -20.05 5.04 26.83
CA TYR A 339 -19.22 5.19 25.63
C TYR A 339 -18.11 4.14 25.51
N GLN A 340 -17.50 3.72 26.62
CA GLN A 340 -16.50 2.64 26.61
C GLN A 340 -17.13 1.33 26.15
N HIS A 341 -18.31 0.99 26.68
CA HIS A 341 -19.05 -0.19 26.29
C HIS A 341 -19.43 -0.14 24.80
N GLU A 342 -20.01 0.97 24.35
CA GLU A 342 -20.38 1.18 22.96
C GLU A 342 -19.18 1.03 22.01
N ALA A 343 -18.05 1.67 22.33
CA ALA A 343 -16.84 1.62 21.52
C ALA A 343 -16.29 0.19 21.44
N THR A 344 -16.32 -0.54 22.56
CA THR A 344 -15.87 -1.94 22.61
C THR A 344 -16.74 -2.84 21.76
N GLN A 345 -18.07 -2.72 21.83
CA GLN A 345 -18.98 -3.52 20.99
C GLN A 345 -18.77 -3.25 19.50
N GLN A 346 -18.62 -1.99 19.09
CA GLN A 346 -18.42 -1.67 17.68
C GLN A 346 -17.04 -2.07 17.16
N ILE A 347 -16.00 -2.04 18.00
CA ILE A 347 -14.69 -2.65 17.67
C ILE A 347 -14.85 -4.14 17.42
N LEU A 348 -15.60 -4.84 18.28
CA LEU A 348 -15.88 -6.26 18.10
C LEU A 348 -16.66 -6.52 16.82
N ASP A 349 -17.66 -5.70 16.47
CA ASP A 349 -18.39 -5.84 15.19
C ASP A 349 -17.46 -5.79 13.98
N VAL A 350 -16.50 -4.85 13.97
CA VAL A 350 -15.50 -4.75 12.89
C VAL A 350 -14.61 -5.99 12.87
N ILE A 351 -14.03 -6.39 14.01
CA ILE A 351 -13.16 -7.57 14.12
C ILE A 351 -13.90 -8.83 13.70
N HIS A 352 -15.10 -9.05 14.22
CA HIS A 352 -15.94 -10.22 13.94
C HIS A 352 -16.28 -10.30 12.46
N TRP A 353 -16.56 -9.17 11.80
CA TRP A 353 -16.75 -9.17 10.35
C TRP A 353 -15.50 -9.66 9.63
N TRP A 354 -14.32 -9.15 9.97
CA TRP A 354 -13.07 -9.60 9.33
C TRP A 354 -12.83 -11.10 9.57
N VAL A 355 -12.97 -11.56 10.81
CA VAL A 355 -12.73 -12.96 11.17
C VAL A 355 -13.75 -13.92 10.55
N THR A 356 -15.03 -13.53 10.43
CA THR A 356 -16.10 -14.44 9.98
C THR A 356 -16.43 -14.32 8.50
N LYS A 357 -16.20 -13.16 7.88
CA LYS A 357 -16.58 -12.90 6.48
C LYS A 357 -15.38 -12.90 5.54
N LYS A 358 -14.20 -12.54 6.03
CA LYS A 358 -13.04 -12.29 5.17
C LYS A 358 -11.88 -13.25 5.41
N GLN A 359 -11.52 -13.52 6.66
CA GLN A 359 -10.32 -14.28 6.99
C GLN A 359 -10.36 -15.69 6.37
N ALA A 360 -9.35 -16.02 5.58
CA ALA A 360 -9.20 -17.30 4.92
C ALA A 360 -8.68 -18.37 5.88
N ALA A 361 -8.81 -19.64 5.48
CA ALA A 361 -8.38 -20.78 6.30
C ALA A 361 -6.86 -20.78 6.61
N ASN A 362 -6.04 -20.15 5.77
CA ASN A 362 -4.61 -19.99 5.98
C ASN A 362 -4.27 -18.76 6.86
N GLY A 363 -5.24 -17.96 7.29
CA GLY A 363 -5.04 -16.79 8.16
C GLY A 363 -5.05 -15.43 7.46
N GLU A 364 -4.87 -15.39 6.14
CA GLU A 364 -4.91 -14.14 5.35
C GLU A 364 -6.26 -13.43 5.48
N ILE A 365 -6.26 -12.10 5.44
CA ILE A 365 -7.46 -11.26 5.40
C ILE A 365 -7.58 -10.44 4.11
N GLY A 366 -6.54 -10.45 3.27
CA GLY A 366 -6.65 -10.11 1.86
C GLY A 366 -6.16 -8.72 1.45
N GLY A 367 -5.38 -8.03 2.29
CA GLY A 367 -4.59 -6.84 1.97
C GLY A 367 -3.16 -7.15 1.51
N LYS A 368 -2.61 -8.29 1.94
CA LYS A 368 -1.28 -8.90 1.70
C LYS A 368 -0.66 -9.12 3.07
N TRP A 369 0.19 -10.14 3.27
CA TRP A 369 0.66 -10.47 4.62
C TRP A 369 1.25 -9.28 5.41
N GLY A 370 2.03 -8.38 4.77
CA GLY A 370 2.56 -7.18 5.42
C GLY A 370 1.46 -6.23 5.91
N ASP A 371 0.45 -5.98 5.09
CA ASP A 371 -0.67 -5.09 5.47
C ASP A 371 -1.67 -5.79 6.39
N ASP A 372 -1.81 -7.11 6.25
CA ASP A 372 -2.75 -7.91 7.02
C ASP A 372 -2.37 -7.82 8.51
N VAL A 373 -1.07 -7.91 8.83
CA VAL A 373 -0.61 -7.90 10.23
C VAL A 373 -0.79 -6.54 10.91
N GLU A 374 -0.77 -5.45 10.16
CA GLU A 374 -0.94 -4.10 10.73
C GLU A 374 -2.30 -3.90 11.40
N ILE A 375 -3.34 -4.60 10.92
CA ILE A 375 -4.68 -4.52 11.52
C ILE A 375 -4.66 -4.95 13.00
N LEU A 376 -3.72 -5.82 13.40
CA LEU A 376 -3.63 -6.35 14.75
C LEU A 376 -3.20 -5.30 15.79
N ARG A 377 -2.61 -4.18 15.34
CA ARG A 377 -2.10 -3.10 16.21
C ARG A 377 -3.17 -2.48 17.13
N TRP A 378 -4.46 -2.64 16.79
CA TRP A 378 -5.57 -2.16 17.63
C TRP A 378 -6.48 -3.27 18.17
N TRP A 379 -6.14 -4.55 17.99
CA TRP A 379 -7.00 -5.67 18.41
C TRP A 379 -6.86 -6.04 19.89
N LEU A 380 -5.75 -5.69 20.54
CA LEU A 380 -5.49 -6.10 21.92
C LEU A 380 -6.57 -5.69 22.93
N PRO A 381 -7.22 -4.51 22.85
CA PRO A 381 -8.34 -4.19 23.74
C PRO A 381 -9.53 -5.15 23.63
N ALA A 382 -9.83 -5.64 22.42
CA ALA A 382 -10.85 -6.66 22.24
C ALA A 382 -10.42 -8.03 22.80
N VAL A 383 -9.15 -8.39 22.59
CA VAL A 383 -8.62 -9.70 23.01
C VAL A 383 -8.38 -9.78 24.52
N LEU A 384 -7.81 -8.75 25.13
CA LEU A 384 -7.39 -8.74 26.54
C LEU A 384 -8.39 -8.03 27.44
N GLY A 385 -9.01 -6.95 26.95
CA GLY A 385 -9.93 -6.14 27.73
C GLY A 385 -11.35 -6.71 27.75
N ALA A 386 -11.89 -7.02 26.56
CA ALA A 386 -13.21 -7.64 26.44
C ALA A 386 -13.18 -9.17 26.56
N ASP A 387 -11.99 -9.79 26.58
CA ASP A 387 -11.78 -11.25 26.59
C ASP A 387 -12.55 -11.98 25.47
N ASP A 388 -12.59 -11.38 24.28
CA ASP A 388 -13.39 -11.91 23.17
C ASP A 388 -12.68 -13.09 22.46
N SER A 389 -13.33 -14.24 22.49
CA SER A 389 -12.79 -15.49 21.91
C SER A 389 -12.61 -15.44 20.39
N LEU A 390 -13.45 -14.68 19.68
CA LEU A 390 -13.40 -14.61 18.21
C LEU A 390 -12.30 -13.67 17.73
N ALA A 391 -12.09 -12.55 18.42
CA ALA A 391 -10.94 -11.68 18.24
C ALA A 391 -9.63 -12.44 18.51
N ARG A 392 -9.56 -13.21 19.62
CA ARG A 392 -8.42 -14.07 19.95
C ARG A 392 -8.14 -15.09 18.83
N LEU A 393 -9.18 -15.76 18.34
CA LEU A 393 -9.08 -16.73 17.25
C LEU A 393 -8.55 -16.07 15.97
N GLY A 394 -9.07 -14.90 15.61
CA GLY A 394 -8.64 -14.16 14.43
C GLY A 394 -7.17 -13.71 14.50
N TYR A 395 -6.76 -13.17 15.65
CA TYR A 395 -5.37 -12.78 15.92
C TYR A 395 -4.44 -14.00 15.78
N THR A 396 -4.79 -15.10 16.43
CA THR A 396 -4.01 -16.36 16.43
C THR A 396 -3.85 -16.91 15.01
N ARG A 397 -4.95 -16.98 14.24
CA ARG A 397 -4.93 -17.45 12.84
C ARG A 397 -4.02 -16.63 11.95
N LEU A 398 -3.99 -15.31 12.13
CA LEU A 398 -3.12 -14.44 11.34
C LEU A 398 -1.64 -14.64 11.72
N ALA A 399 -1.32 -14.70 13.02
CA ALA A 399 0.04 -15.00 13.49
C ALA A 399 0.56 -16.36 12.99
N ASP A 400 -0.26 -17.41 13.09
CA ASP A 400 0.08 -18.74 12.58
C ASP A 400 0.13 -18.79 11.05
N GLY A 401 -0.75 -18.03 10.38
CA GLY A 401 -0.76 -17.88 8.94
C GLY A 401 0.56 -17.30 8.41
N VAL A 402 1.05 -16.23 9.06
CA VAL A 402 2.34 -15.63 8.73
C VAL A 402 3.49 -16.61 8.93
N TRP A 403 3.50 -17.34 10.05
CA TRP A 403 4.51 -18.38 10.31
C TRP A 403 4.54 -19.46 9.21
N ASN A 404 3.37 -19.89 8.75
CA ASN A 404 3.20 -20.97 7.77
C ASN A 404 3.14 -20.48 6.30
N SER A 405 3.27 -19.18 6.05
CA SER A 405 3.10 -18.57 4.72
C SER A 405 4.19 -18.95 3.70
N GLY A 406 5.36 -19.38 4.18
CA GLY A 406 6.56 -19.61 3.36
C GLY A 406 7.29 -18.33 2.93
N ILE A 407 6.85 -17.16 3.39
CA ILE A 407 7.53 -15.87 3.16
C ILE A 407 8.50 -15.51 4.27
N LEU A 408 8.51 -16.28 5.37
CA LEU A 408 9.51 -16.20 6.41
C LEU A 408 10.66 -17.17 6.16
N GLU A 409 11.85 -16.79 6.62
CA GLU A 409 13.03 -17.62 6.76
C GLU A 409 13.60 -17.38 8.16
N ARG A 410 13.83 -18.45 8.93
CA ARG A 410 14.34 -18.37 10.31
C ARG A 410 13.58 -17.35 11.18
N GLY A 411 12.24 -17.35 11.10
CA GLY A 411 11.38 -16.48 11.90
C GLY A 411 11.39 -15.00 11.51
N PHE A 412 11.91 -14.63 10.33
CA PHE A 412 11.92 -13.25 9.84
C PHE A 412 11.64 -13.20 8.33
N ALA A 413 11.40 -12.02 7.73
CA ALA A 413 11.16 -11.90 6.29
C ALA A 413 12.26 -12.58 5.46
N LYS A 414 11.87 -13.33 4.43
CA LYS A 414 12.79 -14.03 3.52
C LYS A 414 13.46 -13.08 2.52
N LYS A 415 12.73 -12.07 2.06
CA LYS A 415 13.25 -11.04 1.15
C LYS A 415 14.02 -10.00 1.97
N VAL A 416 15.16 -9.54 1.45
CA VAL A 416 15.83 -8.36 1.99
C VAL A 416 15.00 -7.12 1.61
N ASP A 417 14.62 -6.35 2.61
CA ASP A 417 13.95 -5.05 2.49
C ASP A 417 14.42 -4.16 3.63
N ASP A 418 14.04 -2.87 3.62
CA ASP A 418 14.29 -2.00 4.75
C ASP A 418 13.54 -2.48 6.02
N VAL A 419 14.06 -2.12 7.18
CA VAL A 419 13.65 -2.72 8.45
C VAL A 419 12.21 -2.43 8.83
N GLU A 420 11.60 -1.34 8.32
CA GLU A 420 10.18 -1.07 8.53
C GLU A 420 9.35 -2.23 7.98
N HIS A 421 9.47 -2.47 6.68
CA HIS A 421 8.71 -3.50 5.96
C HIS A 421 9.17 -4.93 6.28
N ALA A 422 10.47 -5.15 6.46
CA ALA A 422 11.00 -6.49 6.72
C ALA A 422 10.60 -7.01 8.12
N ALA A 423 10.42 -6.12 9.10
CA ALA A 423 10.05 -6.50 10.45
C ALA A 423 8.54 -6.72 10.63
N GLU A 424 7.68 -5.97 9.92
CA GLU A 424 6.21 -5.98 10.03
C GLU A 424 5.61 -7.37 10.29
N LEU A 425 5.87 -8.30 9.36
CA LEU A 425 5.29 -9.65 9.36
C LEU A 425 5.36 -10.32 10.73
N PHE A 426 6.52 -10.23 11.38
CA PHE A 426 6.78 -10.94 12.62
C PHE A 426 6.61 -10.03 13.84
N ARG A 427 6.99 -8.76 13.72
CA ARG A 427 6.87 -7.72 14.75
C ARG A 427 5.41 -7.48 15.14
N ASP A 428 4.50 -7.43 14.18
CA ASP A 428 3.08 -7.09 14.42
C ASP A 428 2.21 -8.29 14.82
N THR A 429 2.80 -9.50 14.86
CA THR A 429 2.08 -10.74 15.20
C THR A 429 2.59 -11.39 16.49
N HIS A 430 3.83 -11.88 16.48
CA HIS A 430 4.33 -12.81 17.49
C HIS A 430 4.54 -12.19 18.88
N PRO A 431 5.01 -10.93 19.03
CA PRO A 431 5.09 -10.29 20.35
C PRO A 431 3.75 -10.27 21.08
N GLY A 432 2.65 -9.94 20.40
CA GLY A 432 1.32 -9.92 21.02
C GLY A 432 0.87 -11.29 21.52
N MET A 433 1.35 -12.38 20.90
CA MET A 433 0.96 -13.75 21.29
C MET A 433 1.39 -14.12 22.71
N PHE A 434 2.40 -13.46 23.28
CA PHE A 434 2.77 -13.61 24.69
C PHE A 434 1.65 -13.20 25.65
N LEU A 435 0.75 -12.31 25.23
CA LEU A 435 -0.44 -11.94 26.00
C LEU A 435 -1.68 -12.69 25.53
N VAL A 436 -1.85 -12.86 24.21
CA VAL A 436 -3.04 -13.49 23.61
C VAL A 436 -3.17 -14.95 24.03
N ASN A 437 -2.06 -15.71 23.98
CA ASN A 437 -1.96 -17.11 24.40
C ASN A 437 -0.84 -17.25 25.44
N TYR A 438 -1.03 -16.61 26.60
CA TYR A 438 -0.04 -16.59 27.67
C TYR A 438 0.38 -18.01 28.10
N GLY A 439 1.70 -18.27 28.10
CA GLY A 439 2.26 -19.57 28.50
C GLY A 439 2.41 -20.58 27.37
N ASP A 440 2.01 -20.25 26.15
CA ASP A 440 2.22 -21.13 25.00
C ASP A 440 3.70 -21.12 24.57
N PRO A 441 4.42 -22.26 24.68
CA PRO A 441 5.83 -22.32 24.36
C PRO A 441 6.12 -22.09 22.87
N GLU A 442 5.15 -22.33 21.99
CA GLU A 442 5.37 -22.24 20.54
C GLU A 442 5.75 -20.81 20.13
N TYR A 443 5.02 -19.79 20.61
CA TYR A 443 5.32 -18.40 20.27
C TYR A 443 6.64 -17.89 20.88
N VAL A 444 7.03 -18.44 22.04
CA VAL A 444 8.33 -18.19 22.66
C VAL A 444 9.44 -18.76 21.77
N GLU A 445 9.33 -20.02 21.35
CA GLU A 445 10.30 -20.68 20.47
C GLU A 445 10.41 -19.96 19.12
N ARG A 446 9.29 -19.58 18.49
CA ARG A 446 9.28 -18.81 17.24
C ARG A 446 10.06 -17.50 17.37
N SER A 447 9.87 -16.78 18.48
CA SER A 447 10.58 -15.53 18.77
C SER A 447 12.07 -15.75 19.00
N MET A 448 12.45 -16.83 19.70
CA MET A 448 13.85 -17.23 19.89
C MET A 448 14.52 -17.64 18.57
N ILE A 449 13.80 -18.31 17.66
CA ILE A 449 14.29 -18.65 16.32
C ILE A 449 14.62 -17.38 15.54
N SER A 450 13.74 -16.38 15.55
CA SER A 450 14.01 -15.08 14.91
C SER A 450 15.27 -14.41 15.46
N MET A 451 15.54 -14.54 16.76
CA MET A 451 16.68 -13.85 17.38
C MET A 451 18.04 -14.49 17.14
N GLN A 452 18.09 -15.69 16.53
CA GLN A 452 19.34 -16.22 16.00
C GLN A 452 19.95 -15.26 14.97
N ASN A 453 19.09 -14.60 14.18
CA ASN A 453 19.51 -13.67 13.14
C ASN A 453 20.17 -12.42 13.73
N PHE A 454 19.73 -11.94 14.90
CA PHE A 454 20.36 -10.79 15.57
C PHE A 454 21.85 -11.04 15.84
N LYS A 455 22.18 -12.26 16.28
CA LYS A 455 23.55 -12.69 16.56
C LYS A 455 24.34 -12.99 15.30
N ASP A 456 23.77 -13.79 14.40
CA ASP A 456 24.52 -14.45 13.33
C ASP A 456 24.53 -13.65 12.03
N VAL A 457 23.47 -12.89 11.75
CA VAL A 457 23.22 -12.25 10.46
C VAL A 457 23.29 -10.73 10.60
N TRP A 458 22.43 -10.16 11.44
CA TRP A 458 22.11 -8.73 11.44
C TRP A 458 23.16 -7.85 12.08
N THR A 459 23.75 -8.28 13.20
CA THR A 459 24.72 -7.44 13.93
C THR A 459 26.14 -7.96 13.87
N GLY A 460 27.08 -7.09 14.19
CA GLY A 460 28.48 -7.42 14.42
C GLY A 460 29.11 -6.43 15.39
N VAL A 461 30.39 -6.61 15.68
CA VAL A 461 31.16 -5.67 16.49
C VAL A 461 31.97 -4.79 15.54
N THR A 462 31.87 -3.48 15.73
CA THR A 462 32.52 -2.47 14.92
C THR A 462 33.94 -2.18 15.42
N SER A 463 34.67 -1.30 14.73
CA SER A 463 36.06 -0.97 15.11
C SER A 463 36.17 -0.26 16.46
N HIS A 464 35.12 0.39 16.96
CA HIS A 464 35.12 0.98 18.32
C HIS A 464 34.63 -0.01 19.39
N GLY A 465 34.38 -1.27 19.04
CA GLY A 465 33.90 -2.28 19.99
C GLY A 465 32.39 -2.24 20.26
N HIS A 466 31.65 -1.38 19.54
CA HIS A 466 30.20 -1.32 19.64
C HIS A 466 29.57 -2.48 18.89
N ARG A 467 28.46 -3.03 19.41
CA ARG A 467 27.61 -3.92 18.62
C ARG A 467 26.59 -3.06 17.89
N HIS A 468 26.55 -3.15 16.56
CA HIS A 468 25.55 -2.49 15.71
C HIS A 468 25.00 -3.42 14.64
N PHE A 469 23.83 -3.08 14.11
CA PHE A 469 23.36 -3.66 12.87
C PHE A 469 24.33 -3.34 11.73
N LYS A 470 24.56 -4.34 10.88
CA LYS A 470 25.36 -4.21 9.65
C LYS A 470 24.63 -3.42 8.57
N SER A 471 23.30 -3.38 8.64
CA SER A 471 22.41 -2.74 7.68
C SER A 471 21.01 -2.58 8.24
N TYR A 472 20.29 -1.57 7.78
CA TYR A 472 18.85 -1.45 7.96
C TYR A 472 18.06 -2.17 6.86
N TYR A 473 18.74 -2.66 5.81
CA TYR A 473 18.18 -3.60 4.84
C TYR A 473 18.57 -5.03 5.23
N LEU A 474 17.59 -5.82 5.67
CA LEU A 474 17.84 -7.14 6.24
C LEU A 474 16.74 -8.17 5.93
N SER A 475 17.11 -9.44 6.02
CA SER A 475 16.22 -10.60 5.98
C SER A 475 16.63 -11.62 7.05
N GLY A 476 15.92 -12.74 7.15
CA GLY A 476 16.31 -13.85 8.04
C GLY A 476 17.64 -14.53 7.69
N SER A 477 18.22 -14.23 6.52
CA SER A 477 19.43 -14.92 6.02
C SER A 477 20.51 -13.97 5.49
N ALA A 478 20.21 -12.70 5.25
CA ALA A 478 21.15 -11.74 4.67
C ALA A 478 20.92 -10.30 5.17
N VAL A 479 21.91 -9.46 4.92
CA VAL A 479 21.86 -8.00 5.04
C VAL A 479 22.44 -7.38 3.77
N LEU A 480 22.13 -6.12 3.51
CA LEU A 480 22.72 -5.33 2.42
C LEU A 480 23.72 -4.32 2.99
N PRO A 481 25.02 -4.64 3.13
CA PRO A 481 25.96 -3.82 3.89
C PRO A 481 26.60 -2.68 3.07
N GLU A 482 26.41 -2.64 1.75
CA GLU A 482 26.95 -1.59 0.90
C GLU A 482 26.26 -0.24 1.11
N TYR A 483 26.90 0.84 0.66
CA TYR A 483 26.29 2.18 0.67
C TYR A 483 25.03 2.21 -0.23
N PRO A 484 23.94 2.88 0.19
CA PRO A 484 23.74 3.62 1.45
C PRO A 484 23.16 2.77 2.59
N PHE A 485 23.09 1.46 2.44
CA PHE A 485 22.34 0.54 3.31
C PHE A 485 23.07 0.14 4.59
N GLY A 486 24.41 0.20 4.61
CA GLY A 486 25.29 -0.27 5.70
C GLY A 486 25.27 0.52 7.01
N VAL A 487 24.09 0.85 7.53
CA VAL A 487 23.88 1.62 8.76
C VAL A 487 22.91 0.91 9.73
N ASP A 488 23.07 1.17 11.02
CA ASP A 488 22.09 0.88 12.07
C ASP A 488 21.25 2.14 12.33
N VAL A 489 19.93 2.01 12.35
CA VAL A 489 19.00 3.12 12.61
C VAL A 489 18.11 2.77 13.81
N ALA A 490 17.53 3.78 14.47
CA ALA A 490 16.66 3.56 15.63
C ALA A 490 15.50 2.59 15.33
N LEU A 491 15.00 2.60 14.09
CA LEU A 491 13.93 1.73 13.63
C LEU A 491 14.29 0.23 13.63
N ASN A 492 15.59 -0.12 13.64
CA ASN A 492 16.03 -1.52 13.78
C ASN A 492 15.53 -2.18 15.08
N ALA A 493 15.12 -1.39 16.08
CA ALA A 493 14.44 -1.88 17.27
C ALA A 493 13.17 -2.70 16.95
N ARG A 494 12.49 -2.42 15.82
CA ARG A 494 11.34 -3.21 15.36
C ARG A 494 11.70 -4.66 15.08
N ALA A 495 12.86 -4.91 14.47
CA ALA A 495 13.31 -6.27 14.15
C ALA A 495 13.59 -7.11 15.41
N VAL A 496 13.98 -6.47 16.52
CA VAL A 496 14.35 -7.14 17.77
C VAL A 496 13.25 -7.09 18.84
N LEU A 497 12.10 -6.48 18.56
CA LEU A 497 10.95 -6.49 19.45
C LEU A 497 10.54 -7.91 19.90
N PRO A 498 10.48 -8.94 19.03
CA PRO A 498 10.21 -10.31 19.47
C PRO A 498 11.22 -10.83 20.49
N GLY A 499 12.49 -10.44 20.34
CA GLY A 499 13.53 -10.81 21.30
C GLY A 499 13.41 -10.08 22.62
N LEU A 500 12.98 -8.81 22.63
CA LEU A 500 12.72 -8.07 23.85
C LEU A 500 11.62 -8.74 24.67
N TRP A 501 10.52 -9.14 24.02
CA TRP A 501 9.42 -9.88 24.63
C TRP A 501 9.84 -11.27 25.10
N ALA A 502 10.61 -12.01 24.30
CA ALA A 502 11.17 -13.30 24.71
C ALA A 502 12.10 -13.15 25.91
N THR A 503 12.89 -12.07 25.98
CA THR A 503 13.79 -11.78 27.10
C THR A 503 13.03 -11.43 28.36
N TRP A 504 11.97 -10.61 28.26
CA TRP A 504 11.06 -10.33 29.38
C TRP A 504 10.46 -11.63 29.94
N TYR A 505 10.03 -12.54 29.07
CA TYR A 505 9.36 -13.77 29.48
C TYR A 505 10.32 -14.83 30.05
N THR A 506 11.48 -15.01 29.43
CA THR A 506 12.38 -16.15 29.71
C THR A 506 13.65 -15.79 30.49
N ASN A 507 13.98 -14.50 30.58
CA ASN A 507 15.25 -14.03 31.12
C ASN A 507 16.49 -14.66 30.42
N ASN A 508 16.40 -14.88 29.10
CA ASN A 508 17.45 -15.55 28.33
C ASN A 508 18.81 -14.82 28.43
N ALA A 509 19.82 -15.51 28.96
CA ALA A 509 21.12 -14.92 29.27
C ALA A 509 21.91 -14.44 28.02
N GLU A 510 21.80 -15.13 26.89
CA GLU A 510 22.50 -14.72 25.67
C GLU A 510 21.84 -13.49 25.05
N LEU A 511 20.49 -13.44 25.00
CA LEU A 511 19.78 -12.25 24.53
C LEU A 511 20.06 -11.04 25.41
N LEU A 512 20.04 -11.20 26.73
CA LEU A 512 20.42 -10.14 27.67
C LEU A 512 21.80 -9.58 27.39
N LYS A 513 22.78 -10.47 27.18
CA LYS A 513 24.15 -10.07 26.84
C LYS A 513 24.21 -9.31 25.53
N LEU A 514 23.57 -9.81 24.48
CA LEU A 514 23.61 -9.19 23.14
C LEU A 514 22.87 -7.85 23.12
N PHE A 515 21.69 -7.75 23.73
CA PHE A 515 20.96 -6.49 23.87
C PHE A 515 21.69 -5.50 24.76
N ASN A 516 22.31 -5.94 25.87
CA ASN A 516 23.14 -5.04 26.67
C ASN A 516 24.27 -4.44 25.83
N GLN A 517 24.96 -5.23 25.00
CA GLN A 517 26.00 -4.72 24.09
C GLN A 517 25.45 -3.68 23.10
N TRP A 518 24.33 -3.98 22.44
CA TRP A 518 23.74 -3.10 21.43
C TRP A 518 23.16 -1.82 22.04
N CYS A 519 22.41 -1.93 23.14
CA CYS A 519 21.84 -0.79 23.84
C CYS A 519 22.92 0.12 24.46
N THR A 520 23.99 -0.46 25.03
CA THR A 520 25.12 0.33 25.54
C THR A 520 25.78 1.12 24.42
N ALA A 521 26.01 0.51 23.25
CA ALA A 521 26.58 1.21 22.09
C ALA A 521 25.73 2.42 21.67
N TRP A 522 24.41 2.26 21.54
CA TRP A 522 23.51 3.37 21.21
C TRP A 522 23.50 4.49 22.26
N VAL A 523 23.59 4.16 23.56
CA VAL A 523 23.67 5.16 24.64
C VAL A 523 25.01 5.90 24.60
N GLU A 524 26.12 5.19 24.37
CA GLU A 524 27.46 5.79 24.21
C GLU A 524 27.53 6.70 22.98
N ASP A 525 26.92 6.28 21.87
CA ASP A 525 26.80 7.09 20.66
C ASP A 525 25.91 8.30 20.83
N ALA A 526 24.84 8.20 21.63
CA ALA A 526 24.05 9.36 22.02
C ALA A 526 24.88 10.36 22.84
N ALA A 527 25.67 9.89 23.80
CA ALA A 527 26.51 10.73 24.66
C ALA A 527 27.65 11.43 23.90
N ARG A 528 28.14 10.85 22.80
CA ARG A 528 29.21 11.41 21.97
C ARG A 528 28.76 12.61 21.13
N SER A 529 29.54 13.69 21.17
CA SER A 529 29.47 14.78 20.19
C SER A 529 30.32 14.42 18.96
N SER A 530 29.68 14.12 17.83
CA SER A 530 30.36 13.81 16.56
C SER A 530 29.46 14.17 15.37
N ASN A 531 30.05 14.54 14.23
CA ASN A 531 29.33 14.98 13.02
C ASN A 531 28.30 16.12 13.28
N GLY A 532 28.62 17.03 14.21
CA GLY A 532 27.73 18.13 14.61
C GLY A 532 26.55 17.73 15.53
N LYS A 533 26.44 16.45 15.92
CA LYS A 533 25.41 15.97 16.83
C LYS A 533 25.60 16.50 18.25
N PRO A 534 24.58 17.09 18.89
CA PRO A 534 24.63 17.44 20.32
C PRO A 534 24.75 16.17 21.19
N ALA A 535 25.60 16.22 22.21
CA ALA A 535 25.69 15.16 23.22
C ALA A 535 24.34 14.94 23.92
N GLY A 536 23.97 13.68 24.12
CA GLY A 536 22.70 13.25 24.71
C GLY A 536 21.61 12.92 23.69
N VAL A 537 21.76 13.33 22.43
CA VAL A 537 20.79 13.06 21.35
C VAL A 537 21.15 11.76 20.62
N LEU A 538 20.18 10.86 20.45
CA LEU A 538 20.33 9.70 19.57
C LEU A 538 20.65 10.13 18.14
N PRO A 539 21.64 9.52 17.45
CA PRO A 539 21.88 9.80 16.03
C PRO A 539 20.74 9.25 15.15
N SER A 540 20.53 9.80 13.95
CA SER A 540 19.58 9.20 12.99
C SER A 540 20.04 7.82 12.51
N ALA A 541 21.35 7.69 12.30
CA ALA A 541 21.99 6.47 11.83
C ALA A 541 23.43 6.36 12.38
N VAL A 542 23.93 5.14 12.51
CA VAL A 542 25.33 4.82 12.80
C VAL A 542 25.85 3.89 11.71
N ALA A 543 26.88 4.29 10.95
CA ALA A 543 27.48 3.40 9.96
C ALA A 543 28.17 2.22 10.66
N PHE A 544 27.88 1.00 10.21
CA PHE A 544 28.54 -0.19 10.75
C PHE A 544 30.06 -0.12 10.53
N ASN A 545 30.47 0.39 9.37
CA ASN A 545 31.88 0.65 9.09
C ASN A 545 32.34 1.93 9.80
N GLY A 546 33.06 1.76 10.90
CA GLY A 546 33.75 2.85 11.61
C GLY A 546 32.89 3.65 12.59
N ASP A 547 31.68 3.21 12.92
CA ASP A 547 30.76 3.86 13.89
C ASP A 547 30.52 5.35 13.61
N LYS A 548 30.33 5.68 12.34
CA LYS A 548 30.13 7.08 11.92
C LYS A 548 28.71 7.52 12.23
N ILE A 549 28.59 8.57 13.02
CA ILE A 549 27.33 9.24 13.34
C ILE A 549 26.76 9.93 12.09
N GLY A 550 25.50 9.65 11.74
CA GLY A 550 24.84 10.12 10.51
C GLY A 550 25.08 9.20 9.30
N GLY A 551 25.68 8.03 9.52
CA GLY A 551 26.03 7.12 8.43
C GLY A 551 27.16 7.68 7.55
N ASP A 552 26.90 7.81 6.26
CA ASP A 552 27.79 8.44 5.29
C ASP A 552 27.42 9.92 5.01
N SER A 553 26.37 10.43 5.64
CA SER A 553 25.95 11.82 5.52
C SER A 553 26.83 12.78 6.31
N LYS A 554 26.94 14.02 5.83
CA LYS A 554 27.53 15.14 6.57
C LYS A 554 26.62 15.69 7.66
N GLU A 555 25.34 15.29 7.65
CA GLU A 555 24.32 15.75 8.59
C GLU A 555 23.91 14.58 9.47
N TRP A 556 24.16 14.67 10.78
CA TRP A 556 23.86 13.60 11.72
C TRP A 556 22.37 13.25 11.84
N PHE A 557 21.49 14.18 11.43
CA PHE A 557 20.04 14.08 11.53
C PHE A 557 19.37 13.69 10.21
N LYS A 558 20.10 13.71 9.09
CA LYS A 558 19.59 13.40 7.75
C LYS A 558 20.54 12.42 7.05
N PRO A 559 20.35 11.11 7.26
CA PRO A 559 21.31 10.10 6.82
C PRO A 559 21.31 9.85 5.30
N GLY A 560 20.33 10.41 4.55
CA GLY A 560 20.26 10.28 3.09
C GLY A 560 19.89 8.86 2.63
N LEU A 561 19.02 8.20 3.40
CA LEU A 561 18.55 6.84 3.14
C LEU A 561 17.38 6.82 2.15
N THR A 562 16.91 5.62 1.78
CA THR A 562 15.87 5.45 0.75
C THR A 562 14.57 6.19 1.06
N TYR A 563 14.21 6.27 2.34
CA TYR A 563 12.97 6.89 2.80
C TYR A 563 13.27 8.01 3.79
N GLU A 564 12.50 9.10 3.71
CA GLU A 564 12.68 10.28 4.56
C GLU A 564 12.32 10.03 6.03
N TYR A 565 11.52 9.00 6.33
CA TYR A 565 11.17 8.65 7.72
C TYR A 565 12.35 8.12 8.56
N TYR A 566 13.53 7.95 7.95
CA TYR A 566 14.79 7.71 8.66
C TYR A 566 15.51 8.99 9.09
N ASP A 567 15.03 10.17 8.67
CA ASP A 567 15.48 11.45 9.19
C ASP A 567 15.08 11.57 10.68
N TRP A 568 15.94 12.19 11.48
CA TRP A 568 15.80 12.18 12.94
C TRP A 568 14.52 12.88 13.43
N ASP A 569 13.91 13.78 12.65
CA ASP A 569 12.68 14.46 13.02
C ASP A 569 11.40 13.60 12.91
N HIS A 570 11.53 12.32 12.55
CA HIS A 570 10.44 11.33 12.62
C HIS A 570 10.43 10.65 13.99
N MET A 571 9.84 11.35 14.97
CA MET A 571 9.86 10.98 16.38
C MET A 571 9.28 9.58 16.67
N GLY A 572 8.27 9.13 15.93
CA GLY A 572 7.71 7.79 16.08
C GLY A 572 8.76 6.70 15.82
N HIS A 573 9.55 6.89 14.77
CA HIS A 573 10.61 5.98 14.35
C HIS A 573 11.81 6.02 15.30
N VAL A 574 12.22 7.21 15.76
CA VAL A 574 13.27 7.35 16.77
C VAL A 574 12.85 6.69 18.10
N ASN A 575 11.56 6.75 18.44
CA ASN A 575 11.04 6.21 19.70
C ASN A 575 11.04 4.68 19.75
N GLU A 576 11.09 3.96 18.63
CA GLU A 576 11.19 2.49 18.62
C GLU A 576 12.42 2.00 19.42
N LEU A 577 13.57 2.65 19.23
CA LEU A 577 14.76 2.36 20.05
C LEU A 577 14.58 2.74 21.52
N GLN A 578 13.92 3.87 21.80
CA GLN A 578 13.69 4.29 23.19
C GLN A 578 12.75 3.36 23.94
N TYR A 579 11.72 2.81 23.29
CA TYR A 579 10.88 1.76 23.87
C TYR A 579 11.72 0.53 24.24
N HIS A 580 12.63 0.13 23.36
CA HIS A 580 13.54 -0.99 23.62
C HIS A 580 14.47 -0.71 24.81
N LEU A 581 15.07 0.48 24.88
CA LEU A 581 15.93 0.90 26.01
C LEU A 581 15.15 0.90 27.34
N LEU A 582 13.93 1.42 27.36
CA LEU A 582 13.06 1.39 28.54
C LEU A 582 12.70 -0.05 28.95
N GLY A 583 12.43 -0.93 27.99
CA GLY A 583 12.21 -2.36 28.24
C GLY A 583 13.44 -3.03 28.87
N MET A 584 14.63 -2.75 28.33
CA MET A 584 15.89 -3.24 28.90
C MET A 584 16.17 -2.68 30.30
N TYR A 585 15.81 -1.42 30.58
CA TYR A 585 15.84 -0.89 31.96
C TYR A 585 14.92 -1.72 32.87
N ARG A 586 13.69 -2.01 32.43
CA ARG A 586 12.73 -2.78 33.25
C ARG A 586 13.18 -4.21 33.53
N ILE A 587 13.85 -4.85 32.56
CA ILE A 587 14.38 -6.21 32.70
C ILE A 587 15.62 -6.24 33.59
N THR A 588 16.55 -5.30 33.40
CA THR A 588 17.89 -5.35 34.03
C THR A 588 18.04 -4.50 35.29
N GLY A 589 17.20 -3.49 35.47
CA GLY A 589 17.37 -2.43 36.47
C GLY A 589 18.51 -1.45 36.16
N ASN A 590 19.17 -1.58 35.01
CA ASN A 590 20.32 -0.76 34.66
C ASN A 590 19.90 0.64 34.20
N LYS A 591 20.16 1.65 35.04
CA LYS A 591 19.82 3.06 34.78
C LYS A 591 20.54 3.65 33.56
N LEU A 592 21.59 3.01 33.03
CA LEU A 592 22.20 3.40 31.76
C LEU A 592 21.15 3.56 30.65
N PHE A 593 20.18 2.65 30.59
CA PHE A 593 19.16 2.65 29.55
C PHE A 593 18.05 3.71 29.74
N LEU A 594 18.10 4.51 30.81
CA LEU A 594 17.24 5.68 30.98
C LEU A 594 17.86 6.97 30.43
N GLN A 595 19.16 6.99 30.10
CA GLN A 595 19.89 8.23 29.85
C GLN A 595 19.31 9.08 28.72
N THR A 596 18.92 8.47 27.61
CA THR A 596 18.41 9.20 26.43
C THR A 596 17.01 9.76 26.68
N VAL A 597 16.11 8.98 27.29
CA VAL A 597 14.76 9.46 27.61
C VAL A 597 14.78 10.52 28.71
N ASP A 598 15.67 10.41 29.69
CA ASP A 598 15.88 11.43 30.73
C ASP A 598 16.46 12.72 30.14
N PHE A 599 17.35 12.60 29.14
CA PHE A 599 17.87 13.76 28.41
C PHE A 599 16.75 14.48 27.65
N TYR A 600 15.90 13.75 26.91
CA TYR A 600 14.76 14.35 26.21
C TYR A 600 13.72 14.94 27.15
N LYS A 601 13.39 14.25 28.26
CA LYS A 601 12.54 14.78 29.33
C LYS A 601 13.07 16.13 29.82
N LYS A 602 14.34 16.20 30.19
CA LYS A 602 14.99 17.44 30.64
C LYS A 602 14.91 18.53 29.58
N LEU A 603 15.26 18.20 28.33
CA LEU A 603 15.25 19.15 27.23
C LEU A 603 13.85 19.71 26.92
N MET A 604 12.80 18.90 27.09
CA MET A 604 11.40 19.33 26.90
C MET A 604 10.88 20.16 28.09
N SER A 605 11.32 19.87 29.32
CA SER A 605 10.83 20.53 30.54
C SER A 605 11.55 21.82 30.92
N GLU A 606 12.79 22.03 30.48
CA GLU A 606 13.57 23.22 30.84
C GLU A 606 12.90 24.52 30.35
N LYS A 607 12.90 25.60 31.14
CA LYS A 607 12.54 26.93 30.64
C LYS A 607 13.78 27.55 30.01
N VAL A 608 13.76 27.76 28.69
CA VAL A 608 14.89 28.31 27.95
C VAL A 608 14.49 29.63 27.30
N ASP A 609 15.38 30.62 27.35
CA ASP A 609 15.25 31.85 26.59
C ASP A 609 15.41 31.56 25.09
N GLN A 610 14.28 31.61 24.37
CA GLN A 610 14.19 31.26 22.95
C GLN A 610 15.01 32.19 22.06
N THR A 611 15.41 33.37 22.54
CA THR A 611 16.14 34.38 21.74
C THR A 611 17.61 34.00 21.48
N ASN A 612 18.17 33.08 22.26
CA ASN A 612 19.60 32.75 22.24
C ASN A 612 19.96 31.34 21.71
N GLN A 613 18.97 30.53 21.31
CA GLN A 613 19.25 29.19 20.75
C GLN A 613 19.18 29.16 19.24
N SER A 614 20.20 28.54 18.61
CA SER A 614 20.13 28.22 17.19
C SER A 614 18.96 27.26 16.94
N LEU A 615 18.14 27.58 15.92
CA LEU A 615 17.08 26.72 15.40
C LEU A 615 17.49 26.05 14.08
N MET A 616 18.78 26.12 13.72
CA MET A 616 19.28 25.45 12.52
C MET A 616 19.13 23.92 12.68
N PRO A 617 18.72 23.20 11.62
CA PRO A 617 18.68 21.74 11.63
C PRO A 617 19.93 21.11 12.24
N GLY A 618 19.73 20.13 13.12
CA GLY A 618 20.81 19.45 13.84
C GLY A 618 21.36 20.15 15.08
N SER A 619 20.98 21.40 15.36
CA SER A 619 21.34 22.07 16.61
C SER A 619 20.48 21.59 17.79
N LEU A 620 20.93 21.83 19.03
CA LEU A 620 20.16 21.45 20.23
C LEU A 620 18.81 22.19 20.34
N GLY A 621 18.75 23.45 19.90
CA GLY A 621 17.49 24.21 19.87
C GLY A 621 16.50 23.65 18.85
N TRP A 622 17.00 23.21 17.69
CA TRP A 622 16.19 22.48 16.71
C TRP A 622 15.68 21.14 17.25
N VAL A 623 16.54 20.33 17.88
CA VAL A 623 16.16 19.06 18.54
C VAL A 623 15.02 19.28 19.53
N ARG A 624 15.14 20.30 20.40
CA ARG A 624 14.09 20.67 21.35
C ARG A 624 12.79 21.05 20.64
N MET A 625 12.87 21.87 19.59
CA MET A 625 11.71 22.30 18.83
C MET A 625 10.98 21.10 18.19
N GLN A 626 11.72 20.14 17.62
CA GLN A 626 11.16 18.91 17.08
C GLN A 626 10.44 18.08 18.15
N LEU A 627 11.08 17.88 19.31
CA LEU A 627 10.49 17.14 20.44
C LEU A 627 9.20 17.78 20.96
N LEU A 628 9.09 19.12 20.95
CA LEU A 628 7.90 19.83 21.45
C LEU A 628 6.75 19.87 20.43
N ARG A 629 7.05 19.85 19.13
CA ARG A 629 6.04 19.88 18.06
C ARG A 629 5.60 18.50 17.58
N GLY A 630 6.35 17.45 17.95
CA GLY A 630 6.11 16.07 17.53
C GLY A 630 6.81 15.68 16.24
N GLY A 631 7.79 16.45 15.77
CA GLY A 631 8.50 16.12 14.52
C GLY A 631 7.65 16.28 13.26
N GLU A 632 8.02 15.56 12.20
CA GLU A 632 7.19 15.38 11.00
C GLU A 632 6.06 14.36 11.23
N ASP A 633 6.24 13.44 12.18
CA ASP A 633 5.21 12.47 12.65
C ASP A 633 4.10 13.12 13.51
N ARG A 634 4.01 14.46 13.54
CA ARG A 634 3.04 15.17 14.36
C ARG A 634 1.63 14.83 13.91
N ASP A 635 0.80 14.43 14.87
CA ASP A 635 -0.62 14.20 14.66
C ASP A 635 -1.45 15.24 15.42
N SER A 636 -2.61 15.58 14.85
CA SER A 636 -3.53 16.57 15.43
C SER A 636 -4.17 16.10 16.75
N ILE A 637 -4.11 14.80 17.04
CA ILE A 637 -4.79 14.15 18.16
C ILE A 637 -3.78 13.66 19.20
N GLN A 638 -2.66 13.08 18.77
CA GLN A 638 -1.68 12.42 19.63
C GLN A 638 -0.27 12.91 19.34
N HIS A 639 0.46 13.28 20.41
CA HIS A 639 1.86 13.61 20.30
C HIS A 639 2.71 12.32 20.31
N PRO A 640 3.66 12.12 19.38
CA PRO A 640 4.41 10.85 19.27
C PRO A 640 5.28 10.52 20.50
N MET A 641 5.66 11.53 21.28
CA MET A 641 6.32 11.35 22.58
C MET A 641 5.39 10.91 23.70
N GLY A 642 4.07 11.12 23.58
CA GLY A 642 3.11 10.95 24.68
C GLY A 642 3.09 9.54 25.25
N LYS A 643 3.24 8.53 24.39
CA LYS A 643 3.32 7.13 24.77
C LYS A 643 4.65 6.75 25.40
N LEU A 644 5.76 7.21 24.84
CA LEU A 644 7.09 7.00 25.41
C LEU A 644 7.19 7.58 26.83
N LEU A 645 6.69 8.80 27.02
CA LEU A 645 6.64 9.45 28.32
C LEU A 645 5.75 8.68 29.30
N GLY A 646 4.63 8.10 28.82
CA GLY A 646 3.76 7.25 29.62
C GLY A 646 4.47 5.98 30.09
N MET A 647 5.20 5.33 29.18
CA MET A 647 6.03 4.16 29.48
C MET A 647 7.10 4.48 30.52
N ALA A 648 7.84 5.56 30.30
CA ALA A 648 8.91 5.97 31.20
C ALA A 648 8.36 6.27 32.60
N LYS A 649 7.23 6.99 32.71
CA LYS A 649 6.54 7.24 33.98
C LYS A 649 6.17 5.95 34.71
N GLN A 650 5.52 5.00 34.02
CA GLN A 650 5.07 3.75 34.64
C GLN A 650 6.25 2.89 35.11
N LEU A 651 7.30 2.76 34.29
CA LEU A 651 8.45 1.90 34.60
C LEU A 651 9.40 2.48 35.65
N THR A 652 9.51 3.80 35.75
CA THR A 652 10.40 4.46 36.72
C THR A 652 9.67 4.86 38.01
N ASN A 653 8.34 4.98 37.97
CA ASN A 653 7.51 5.45 39.06
C ASN A 653 7.92 6.84 39.62
N THR A 654 8.49 7.72 38.77
CA THR A 654 8.90 9.09 39.16
C THR A 654 7.85 10.13 38.77
N ALA A 655 7.68 11.20 39.55
CA ALA A 655 6.79 12.32 39.23
C ALA A 655 7.37 13.28 38.16
N ASP A 656 8.63 13.11 37.76
CA ASP A 656 9.31 14.02 36.82
C ASP A 656 8.64 14.10 35.43
N TYR A 657 7.83 13.10 35.09
CA TYR A 657 7.11 13.03 33.80
C TYR A 657 5.72 13.68 33.86
N ASP A 658 5.21 14.03 35.04
CA ASP A 658 3.79 14.39 35.23
C ASP A 658 3.41 15.63 34.41
N PHE A 659 4.28 16.65 34.35
CA PHE A 659 4.06 17.85 33.52
C PHE A 659 4.03 17.52 32.02
N LEU A 660 5.00 16.73 31.53
CA LEU A 660 5.04 16.37 30.10
C LEU A 660 3.85 15.48 29.73
N LEU A 661 3.39 14.63 30.66
CA LEU A 661 2.21 13.81 30.45
C LEU A 661 0.92 14.62 30.48
N SER A 662 0.81 15.66 31.32
CA SER A 662 -0.37 16.54 31.31
C SER A 662 -0.53 17.27 29.98
N GLU A 663 0.59 17.62 29.33
CA GLU A 663 0.63 18.30 28.03
C GLU A 663 0.49 17.34 26.84
N TYR A 664 1.32 16.29 26.81
CA TYR A 664 1.53 15.45 25.61
C TYR A 664 1.02 14.00 25.77
N GLY A 665 0.64 13.59 26.97
CA GLY A 665 0.23 12.22 27.26
C GLY A 665 -1.09 11.83 26.55
N HIS A 666 -1.25 10.54 26.28
CA HIS A 666 -2.52 10.01 25.78
C HIS A 666 -3.65 10.20 26.80
N PRO A 667 -4.93 10.15 26.37
CA PRO A 667 -6.05 10.48 27.24
C PRO A 667 -6.09 9.70 28.56
N TYR A 668 -5.76 8.40 28.54
CA TYR A 668 -5.71 7.60 29.77
C TYR A 668 -4.58 8.05 30.72
N ASN A 669 -3.38 8.30 30.19
CA ASN A 669 -2.24 8.81 30.98
C ASN A 669 -2.61 10.12 31.68
N ARG A 670 -3.24 11.06 30.96
CA ARG A 670 -3.71 12.33 31.52
C ARG A 670 -4.79 12.15 32.58
N TYR A 671 -5.72 11.22 32.36
CA TYR A 671 -6.72 10.85 33.36
C TYR A 671 -6.09 10.27 34.63
N THR A 672 -5.05 9.44 34.54
CA THR A 672 -4.39 8.91 35.75
C THR A 672 -3.79 9.99 36.65
N LEU A 673 -3.40 11.13 36.07
CA LEU A 673 -2.86 12.29 36.78
C LEU A 673 -3.98 13.21 37.31
N ALA A 674 -4.86 13.67 36.43
CA ALA A 674 -5.85 14.71 36.76
C ALA A 674 -7.15 14.16 37.38
N ARG A 675 -7.44 12.88 37.17
CA ARG A 675 -8.72 12.21 37.50
C ARG A 675 -9.94 12.89 36.90
N ASP A 676 -9.74 13.66 35.83
CA ASP A 676 -10.80 14.34 35.08
C ASP A 676 -11.41 13.38 34.05
N THR A 677 -12.66 12.98 34.30
CA THR A 677 -13.42 12.08 33.42
C THR A 677 -13.74 12.71 32.05
N SER A 678 -13.69 14.04 31.92
CA SER A 678 -13.96 14.71 30.64
C SER A 678 -12.94 14.32 29.56
N ILE A 679 -11.70 14.02 29.96
CA ILE A 679 -10.60 13.59 29.09
C ILE A 679 -10.92 12.22 28.46
N ILE A 680 -11.40 11.29 29.28
CA ILE A 680 -11.78 9.94 28.83
C ILE A 680 -13.02 10.01 27.93
N ILE A 681 -14.04 10.79 28.32
CA ILE A 681 -15.26 10.98 27.52
C ILE A 681 -14.90 11.52 26.13
N SER A 682 -14.10 12.58 26.06
CA SER A 682 -13.66 13.18 24.79
C SER A 682 -12.88 12.20 23.92
N GLY A 683 -12.03 11.35 24.54
CA GLY A 683 -11.29 10.33 23.81
C GLY A 683 -12.20 9.22 23.24
N LEU A 684 -13.20 8.78 24.00
CA LEU A 684 -14.17 7.78 23.55
C LEU A 684 -15.09 8.32 22.44
N GLU A 685 -15.49 9.60 22.51
CA GLU A 685 -16.25 10.25 21.45
C GLU A 685 -15.50 10.26 20.11
N ARG A 686 -14.17 10.41 20.13
CA ARG A 686 -13.34 10.33 18.92
C ARG A 686 -13.36 8.92 18.32
N ILE A 687 -13.18 7.89 19.15
CA ILE A 687 -13.27 6.48 18.72
C ILE A 687 -14.65 6.21 18.09
N LEU A 688 -15.72 6.62 18.77
CA LEU A 688 -17.10 6.47 18.31
C LEU A 688 -17.40 7.32 17.07
N GLY A 689 -16.69 8.44 16.88
CA GLY A 689 -16.77 9.26 15.67
C GLY A 689 -16.31 8.55 14.41
N THR A 690 -15.48 7.50 14.55
CA THR A 690 -15.10 6.58 13.47
C THR A 690 -16.06 5.39 13.41
N LEU A 691 -16.27 4.69 14.53
CA LEU A 691 -16.97 3.40 14.54
C LEU A 691 -18.47 3.50 14.21
N ARG A 692 -19.12 4.63 14.53
CA ARG A 692 -20.57 4.79 14.31
C ARG A 692 -20.95 4.92 12.85
N TYR A 693 -19.98 5.16 11.95
CA TYR A 693 -20.25 5.55 10.57
C TYR A 693 -19.47 4.71 9.57
N ASN A 694 -20.03 4.59 8.37
CA ASN A 694 -19.37 4.05 7.18
C ASN A 694 -18.74 2.67 7.40
N PHE A 695 -19.42 1.78 8.13
CA PHE A 695 -18.97 0.41 8.43
C PHE A 695 -18.43 -0.36 7.21
N PRO A 696 -19.03 -0.26 6.00
CA PRO A 696 -18.46 -0.84 4.78
C PRO A 696 -17.04 -0.36 4.44
N LEU A 697 -16.71 0.91 4.69
CA LEU A 697 -15.36 1.48 4.50
C LEU A 697 -14.33 1.00 5.54
N LEU A 698 -14.79 0.37 6.64
CA LEU A 698 -13.95 -0.34 7.61
C LEU A 698 -13.88 -1.85 7.34
N THR A 699 -14.66 -2.35 6.37
CA THR A 699 -14.90 -3.78 6.15
C THR A 699 -14.98 -4.17 4.67
N SER A 700 -16.18 -4.29 4.09
CA SER A 700 -16.42 -4.88 2.77
C SER A 700 -15.71 -4.18 1.62
N GLU A 701 -15.51 -2.87 1.75
CA GLU A 701 -14.92 -2.05 0.70
C GLU A 701 -13.39 -2.08 0.70
N VAL A 702 -12.78 -2.40 1.84
CA VAL A 702 -11.33 -2.30 2.08
C VAL A 702 -10.53 -3.20 1.15
N LYS A 703 -9.42 -2.65 0.64
CA LYS A 703 -8.43 -3.37 -0.18
C LYS A 703 -7.04 -3.43 0.42
N PHE A 704 -6.64 -2.40 1.16
CA PHE A 704 -5.37 -2.30 1.88
C PHE A 704 -5.69 -2.35 3.38
N THR A 705 -5.29 -3.42 4.05
CA THR A 705 -5.75 -3.73 5.42
C THR A 705 -5.01 -2.95 6.50
N ASP A 706 -3.82 -2.43 6.18
CA ASP A 706 -3.08 -1.44 6.95
C ASP A 706 -3.82 -0.09 7.03
N ARG A 707 -4.78 0.15 6.13
CA ARG A 707 -5.70 1.31 6.18
C ARG A 707 -6.90 1.10 7.08
N VAL A 708 -7.06 -0.09 7.68
CA VAL A 708 -8.08 -0.34 8.69
C VAL A 708 -7.52 -0.01 10.06
N TYR A 709 -7.65 1.26 10.43
CA TYR A 709 -7.22 1.77 11.73
C TYR A 709 -8.37 2.48 12.43
N ILE A 710 -8.49 2.25 13.74
CA ILE A 710 -9.46 2.94 14.60
C ILE A 710 -8.67 3.93 15.48
N PRO A 711 -8.66 5.23 15.13
CA PRO A 711 -7.88 6.22 15.87
C PRO A 711 -8.29 6.31 17.33
N GLY A 712 -7.31 6.31 18.22
CA GLY A 712 -7.53 6.51 19.66
C GLY A 712 -7.77 5.24 20.48
N VAL A 713 -7.78 4.04 19.87
CA VAL A 713 -8.01 2.76 20.58
C VAL A 713 -7.06 2.51 21.76
N ASN A 714 -5.87 3.13 21.77
CA ASN A 714 -4.94 3.11 22.92
C ASN A 714 -5.59 3.57 24.23
N LEU A 715 -6.63 4.43 24.17
CA LEU A 715 -7.43 4.78 25.34
C LEU A 715 -8.11 3.55 25.95
N LEU A 716 -8.74 2.71 25.14
CA LEU A 716 -9.39 1.49 25.62
C LEU A 716 -8.35 0.53 26.20
N MET A 717 -7.18 0.40 25.56
CA MET A 717 -6.08 -0.40 26.10
C MET A 717 -5.71 0.05 27.51
N GLY A 718 -5.46 1.35 27.70
CA GLY A 718 -5.17 1.92 29.02
C GLY A 718 -6.31 1.72 30.02
N MET A 719 -7.57 1.92 29.62
CA MET A 719 -8.72 1.72 30.49
C MET A 719 -8.87 0.27 30.98
N TYR A 720 -8.60 -0.72 30.13
CA TYR A 720 -8.74 -2.14 30.48
C TYR A 720 -7.55 -2.69 31.25
N THR A 721 -6.33 -2.31 30.86
CA THR A 721 -5.10 -2.97 31.33
C THR A 721 -4.23 -2.10 32.21
N GLY A 722 -4.53 -0.80 32.31
CA GLY A 722 -3.66 0.18 32.97
C GLY A 722 -2.41 0.54 32.16
N HIS A 723 -2.27 0.01 30.94
CA HIS A 723 -1.09 0.19 30.10
C HIS A 723 -0.97 1.62 29.56
N PHE A 724 0.27 2.07 29.36
CA PHE A 724 0.62 3.44 28.93
C PHE A 724 0.51 3.72 27.41
N GLY A 725 0.04 2.77 26.60
CA GLY A 725 0.23 2.78 25.15
C GLY A 725 -0.65 1.80 24.36
N ALA A 726 -0.16 1.37 23.19
CA ALA A 726 -0.91 0.51 22.27
C ALA A 726 -0.78 -0.99 22.60
N GLY A 727 0.12 -1.35 23.53
CA GLY A 727 0.17 -2.69 24.14
C GLY A 727 1.17 -3.66 23.52
N TYR A 728 1.88 -3.26 22.46
CA TYR A 728 2.84 -4.13 21.75
C TYR A 728 4.31 -3.76 21.96
N GLU A 729 4.63 -2.63 22.58
CA GLU A 729 6.02 -2.15 22.65
C GLU A 729 6.83 -2.83 23.76
N PHE A 730 6.20 -3.02 24.91
CA PHE A 730 6.77 -3.77 26.01
C PHE A 730 5.69 -4.08 27.04
N PRO A 731 5.60 -5.31 27.56
CA PRO A 731 4.63 -5.68 28.60
C PRO A 731 5.05 -5.12 29.95
N ALA A 732 4.29 -4.15 30.49
CA ALA A 732 4.67 -3.39 31.68
C ALA A 732 3.54 -3.18 32.70
#